data_AF-X5XY89-F1
#
_entry.id   AF-X5XY89-F1
#
_cell.length_a   1.000
_cell.length_b   1.000
_cell.length_c   1.000
_cell.angle_alpha   90.00
_cell.angle_beta   90.00
_cell.angle_gamma   90.00
#
_symmetry.space_group_name_H-M   'P 1'
#
loop_
_entity.id
_entity.type
_entity.pdbx_description
1 polymer ?
#
loop_
_entity_poly.entity_id
_entity_poly.type
_entity_poly.pdbx_seq_one_letter_code
_entity_poly.pdbx_strand_id
1 'polypeptide(L)'
;MSDELATGTETETPADFISLSDIRIAHLELMRIASSNEAVDPSMSRNDKAGAETTEASIDNTAPDAQAIRDFLAKARRAGSTIARESDRRAAQRILDYWSAELVTRPGITSADVSPARLAPFAGSGGLQTAEPIAVAVDSESASREITDSGDIAIAVPEPVAVVTKDSAVSGDGFASDDELSSDELIERFRIRVAAQARQWKNTGYPGYLLRGEALKEAAELPQGPDIAEFVEASAKAETERKTRERRKTLLTLVFAALGIILAAVTYFAYAQRNEALDARSIADKALLQAEESANRLATLNIALSEALKETKSAREQAEAAFDVARKSVDDAAKRLAEQQAVQGTLRSATVLVITQLKLEKMAIDELTPSLRQAVLVELADQVRSGEVVLAQLPAPLQSALEPLLGKVTDNLPSGLTGYNIDFIQAKIGLPRLTGDLASDVGLSAPLAYFNYSLVMDRSHRMAIYSAVNLDRSQRVSLQITGSGLRYDVRQPTSVQPDLNWYLGQNRSWLPARLASANDIAWGPEFAGDPAAAALKLAQYTRILPNTMPQAREFYRLRWTRLESWVGTQHNPLANRVIIFSGPVFRPADQPIGGVPAPYAYWKLAVSSVPAAAKGEVREPEFVVDAFFIPADAIGEFDPERYRLPVAELEKRTSLNFGTLIEWTDSVKNPGPDGTAADALAGRVKLLDSADGASDALRDELIAVLGNPDLPAPERRKVVAALVEMAGLRHMTGLTPAGRSNVLETLLSVPPDLWSRPDWLPVLAAARRAVADLHMSEVDGHAIIDDQDREALNTLKDRLHIQRSPQTVYVQFAGMTREDAQALSAKMRALGWNIPSPGEERVAAAAGKNEVRYNPDSDADHRAAELLAADLTAAGQAVTIKAVPVIGANTLEIWISI
;
A
#
# COMPACT_ATOMS: atom_id res chain seq x y z
N MET A 1 -47.00 -57.29 8.54
CA MET A 1 -47.77 -58.02 9.56
C MET A 1 -46.96 -57.99 10.83
N SER A 2 -47.55 -57.38 11.86
CA SER A 2 -47.61 -57.82 13.26
C SER A 2 -46.27 -58.16 13.95
N ASP A 3 -45.84 -57.39 14.95
CA ASP A 3 -46.31 -57.33 16.37
C ASP A 3 -45.61 -58.34 17.29
N GLU A 4 -45.31 -57.86 18.50
CA GLU A 4 -45.25 -58.56 19.80
C GLU A 4 -44.12 -59.58 20.06
N LEU A 5 -43.30 -59.41 21.13
CA LEU A 5 -43.57 -59.73 22.56
C LEU A 5 -43.84 -61.24 22.74
N ALA A 6 -43.29 -62.01 23.68
CA ALA A 6 -42.65 -61.77 24.96
C ALA A 6 -42.04 -63.09 25.52
N THR A 7 -41.23 -62.99 26.59
CA THR A 7 -41.17 -63.87 27.80
C THR A 7 -41.22 -65.40 27.63
N GLY A 8 -40.26 -66.19 28.13
CA GLY A 8 -39.64 -66.15 29.46
C GLY A 8 -40.43 -67.03 30.45
N THR A 9 -39.80 -68.13 30.92
CA THR A 9 -40.23 -68.88 32.11
C THR A 9 -39.00 -69.29 32.92
N GLU A 10 -38.98 -68.83 34.17
CA GLU A 10 -37.96 -69.04 35.21
C GLU A 10 -38.07 -70.42 35.88
N THR A 11 -36.94 -70.92 36.39
CA THR A 11 -36.83 -71.98 37.41
C THR A 11 -35.94 -71.51 38.56
N GLU A 12 -36.17 -72.07 39.75
CA GLU A 12 -35.83 -71.64 41.11
C GLU A 12 -34.35 -71.27 41.41
N THR A 13 -34.17 -70.32 42.34
CA THR A 13 -32.93 -69.57 42.66
C THR A 13 -32.09 -70.22 43.80
N PRO A 14 -30.76 -70.40 43.65
CA PRO A 14 -29.85 -70.75 44.76
C PRO A 14 -29.34 -69.49 45.50
N ALA A 15 -29.30 -69.53 46.84
CA ALA A 15 -29.00 -68.42 47.77
C ALA A 15 -27.94 -67.40 47.29
N ASP A 16 -28.28 -66.11 47.40
CA ASP A 16 -27.45 -64.97 46.97
C ASP A 16 -26.35 -64.61 47.99
N PHE A 17 -25.21 -64.10 47.50
CA PHE A 17 -24.13 -63.57 48.33
C PHE A 17 -24.53 -62.23 48.96
N ILE A 18 -24.27 -62.04 50.26
CA ILE A 18 -24.64 -60.81 50.98
C ILE A 18 -23.45 -60.12 51.69
N SER A 19 -22.27 -60.74 51.71
CA SER A 19 -21.05 -60.18 52.32
C SER A 19 -19.78 -60.49 51.52
N LEU A 20 -18.68 -59.77 51.80
CA LEU A 20 -17.35 -60.08 51.25
C LEU A 20 -16.87 -61.49 51.65
N SER A 21 -17.25 -61.96 52.85
CA SER A 21 -16.89 -63.29 53.33
C SER A 21 -17.52 -64.38 52.46
N ASP A 22 -18.78 -64.21 52.04
CA ASP A 22 -19.48 -65.16 51.16
C ASP A 22 -18.81 -65.23 49.77
N ILE A 23 -18.45 -64.06 49.22
CA ILE A 23 -17.70 -63.97 47.96
C ILE A 23 -16.33 -64.65 48.09
N ARG A 24 -15.64 -64.47 49.22
CA ARG A 24 -14.31 -65.05 49.44
C ARG A 24 -14.36 -66.57 49.63
N ILE A 25 -15.37 -67.09 50.33
CA ILE A 25 -15.58 -68.53 50.50
C ILE A 25 -15.90 -69.16 49.14
N ALA A 26 -16.82 -68.58 48.37
CA ALA A 26 -17.15 -69.08 47.03
C ALA A 26 -15.96 -68.95 46.04
N HIS A 27 -15.15 -67.89 46.14
CA HIS A 27 -13.92 -67.74 45.38
C HIS A 27 -12.90 -68.86 45.70
N LEU A 28 -12.72 -69.20 46.98
CA LEU A 28 -11.81 -70.28 47.38
C LEU A 28 -12.28 -71.65 46.91
N GLU A 29 -13.59 -71.93 46.93
CA GLU A 29 -14.15 -73.15 46.35
C GLU A 29 -13.97 -73.22 44.82
N LEU A 30 -14.23 -72.12 44.10
CA LEU A 30 -13.99 -72.06 42.65
C LEU A 30 -12.49 -72.22 42.29
N MET A 31 -11.59 -71.63 43.09
CA MET A 31 -10.14 -71.85 42.94
C MET A 31 -9.76 -73.30 43.23
N ARG A 32 -10.38 -73.95 44.23
CA ARG A 32 -10.15 -75.36 44.57
C ARG A 32 -10.54 -76.26 43.39
N ILE A 33 -11.71 -76.04 42.79
CA ILE A 33 -12.17 -76.77 41.60
C ILE A 33 -11.21 -76.53 40.41
N ALA A 34 -10.74 -75.29 40.21
CA ALA A 34 -9.77 -74.98 39.15
C ALA A 34 -8.40 -75.65 39.34
N SER A 35 -7.93 -75.81 40.59
CA SER A 35 -6.63 -76.41 40.93
C SER A 35 -6.57 -77.94 40.89
N SER A 36 -7.72 -78.62 40.71
CA SER A 36 -7.81 -80.08 40.79
C SER A 36 -7.36 -80.81 39.50
N ASN A 37 -6.92 -80.10 38.46
CA ASN A 37 -6.65 -80.63 37.11
C ASN A 37 -5.19 -80.55 36.62
N GLU A 38 -4.22 -80.30 37.52
CA GLU A 38 -2.81 -80.18 37.16
C GLU A 38 -1.96 -81.40 37.61
N ALA A 39 -2.56 -82.59 37.56
CA ALA A 39 -1.85 -83.87 37.72
C ALA A 39 -2.37 -84.88 36.69
N VAL A 40 -1.61 -85.08 35.59
CA VAL A 40 -1.33 -86.34 34.86
C VAL A 40 -0.71 -85.97 33.50
N ASP A 41 0.50 -86.47 33.24
CA ASP A 41 1.20 -86.48 31.94
C ASP A 41 1.83 -87.89 31.73
N PRO A 42 2.28 -88.32 30.53
CA PRO A 42 1.47 -88.93 29.48
C PRO A 42 2.18 -90.18 28.87
N SER A 43 1.69 -91.42 29.00
CA SER A 43 2.08 -92.51 28.09
C SER A 43 1.40 -93.82 28.46
N MET A 44 0.41 -94.26 27.70
CA MET A 44 0.23 -95.66 27.31
C MET A 44 -0.93 -95.79 26.32
N SER A 45 -0.61 -96.30 25.14
CA SER A 45 -1.55 -96.70 24.10
C SER A 45 -2.40 -97.89 24.54
N ARG A 46 -3.71 -97.89 24.25
CA ARG A 46 -4.38 -99.07 23.69
C ARG A 46 -5.74 -98.78 23.06
N ASN A 47 -6.03 -99.66 22.13
CA ASN A 47 -7.00 -99.67 21.06
C ASN A 47 -8.39 -100.16 21.52
N ASP A 48 -9.37 -99.97 20.63
CA ASP A 48 -10.60 -100.76 20.42
C ASP A 48 -11.94 -100.34 21.05
N LYS A 49 -12.96 -100.67 20.24
CA LYS A 49 -14.36 -100.21 20.19
C LYS A 49 -15.31 -100.87 21.21
N ALA A 50 -16.44 -100.18 21.37
CA ALA A 50 -17.83 -100.66 21.49
C ALA A 50 -18.42 -100.97 22.88
N GLY A 51 -19.63 -100.42 23.11
CA GLY A 51 -20.74 -101.15 23.74
C GLY A 51 -21.24 -100.65 25.11
N ALA A 52 -22.31 -99.85 25.06
CA ALA A 52 -23.52 -99.87 25.91
C ALA A 52 -23.46 -99.91 27.46
N GLU A 53 -24.00 -98.82 28.02
CA GLU A 53 -25.04 -98.75 29.08
C GLU A 53 -24.82 -99.26 30.53
N THR A 54 -25.01 -98.28 31.44
CA THR A 54 -25.73 -98.28 32.73
C THR A 54 -24.96 -98.18 34.06
N THR A 55 -25.28 -97.06 34.73
CA THR A 55 -25.44 -96.78 36.17
C THR A 55 -24.22 -96.51 37.08
N GLU A 56 -24.23 -95.25 37.53
CA GLU A 56 -23.88 -94.72 38.86
C GLU A 56 -22.43 -94.58 39.32
N ALA A 57 -22.16 -93.31 39.71
CA ALA A 57 -21.17 -92.82 40.64
C ALA A 57 -19.70 -92.82 40.19
N SER A 58 -19.29 -91.71 39.56
CA SER A 58 -17.92 -91.21 39.75
C SER A 58 -17.90 -89.70 39.58
N ILE A 59 -17.27 -89.05 40.57
CA ILE A 59 -17.07 -87.62 40.76
C ILE A 59 -16.38 -87.03 39.52
N ASP A 60 -17.05 -86.09 38.86
CA ASP A 60 -16.53 -85.41 37.67
C ASP A 60 -15.59 -84.28 38.12
N ASN A 61 -14.29 -84.59 38.21
CA ASN A 61 -13.23 -83.60 38.33
C ASN A 61 -13.01 -82.97 36.95
N THR A 62 -13.84 -81.99 36.61
CA THR A 62 -13.63 -81.10 35.47
C THR A 62 -13.41 -79.68 35.99
N ALA A 63 -12.40 -79.00 35.45
CA ALA A 63 -12.14 -77.58 35.70
C ALA A 63 -13.46 -76.77 35.59
N PRO A 64 -13.67 -75.72 36.40
CA PRO A 64 -14.97 -75.05 36.47
C PRO A 64 -15.36 -74.55 35.08
N ASP A 65 -16.55 -74.95 34.64
CA ASP A 65 -17.05 -74.57 33.31
C ASP A 65 -17.33 -73.06 33.25
N ALA A 66 -17.41 -72.52 32.03
CA ALA A 66 -17.66 -71.09 31.83
C ALA A 66 -18.99 -70.63 32.49
N GLN A 67 -19.94 -71.56 32.68
CA GLN A 67 -21.22 -71.27 33.31
C GLN A 67 -21.10 -71.06 34.83
N ALA A 68 -20.32 -71.88 35.52
CA ALA A 68 -20.05 -71.74 36.95
C ALA A 68 -19.35 -70.41 37.27
N ILE A 69 -18.45 -69.96 36.40
CA ILE A 69 -17.79 -68.64 36.53
C ILE A 69 -18.81 -67.51 36.28
N ARG A 70 -19.67 -67.63 35.27
CA ARG A 70 -20.76 -66.65 35.01
C ARG A 70 -21.72 -66.53 36.18
N ASP A 71 -22.14 -67.65 36.77
CA ASP A 71 -23.06 -67.68 37.90
C ASP A 71 -22.43 -67.06 39.16
N PHE A 72 -21.14 -67.31 39.40
CA PHE A 72 -20.39 -66.66 40.47
C PHE A 72 -20.31 -65.14 40.27
N LEU A 73 -19.95 -64.68 39.07
CA LEU A 73 -19.85 -63.24 38.75
C LEU A 73 -21.21 -62.54 38.93
N ALA A 74 -22.31 -63.19 38.51
CA ALA A 74 -23.66 -62.65 38.65
C ALA A 74 -24.10 -62.52 40.12
N LYS A 75 -23.76 -63.48 40.98
CA LYS A 75 -24.05 -63.43 42.43
C LYS A 75 -23.16 -62.41 43.14
N ALA A 76 -21.88 -62.39 42.83
CA ALA A 76 -20.92 -61.47 43.45
C ALA A 76 -21.19 -60.00 43.05
N ARG A 77 -21.67 -59.75 41.83
CA ARG A 77 -22.14 -58.42 41.40
C ARG A 77 -23.30 -57.92 42.24
N ARG A 78 -24.32 -58.75 42.49
CA ARG A 78 -25.53 -58.39 43.27
C ARG A 78 -25.22 -58.12 44.75
N ALA A 79 -24.28 -58.85 45.34
CA ALA A 79 -23.77 -58.61 46.70
C ALA A 79 -23.17 -57.21 46.89
N GLY A 80 -22.78 -56.53 45.81
CA GLY A 80 -22.35 -55.13 45.88
C GLY A 80 -23.41 -54.23 46.52
N SER A 81 -24.70 -54.54 46.40
CA SER A 81 -25.75 -53.73 47.04
C SER A 81 -25.73 -53.78 48.58
N THR A 82 -25.11 -54.81 49.18
CA THR A 82 -25.08 -55.04 50.64
C THR A 82 -23.72 -54.77 51.28
N ILE A 83 -22.64 -54.62 50.50
CA ILE A 83 -21.29 -54.33 51.01
C ILE A 83 -21.08 -52.81 51.14
N ALA A 84 -21.15 -52.31 52.37
CA ALA A 84 -21.07 -50.87 52.68
C ALA A 84 -19.64 -50.30 52.70
N ARG A 85 -18.64 -51.06 53.19
CA ARG A 85 -17.28 -50.55 53.40
C ARG A 85 -16.49 -50.49 52.09
N GLU A 86 -15.93 -49.32 51.77
CA GLU A 86 -15.18 -49.10 50.52
C GLU A 86 -13.93 -49.99 50.38
N SER A 87 -13.26 -50.35 51.48
CA SER A 87 -12.17 -51.34 51.47
C SER A 87 -12.65 -52.71 51.02
N ASP A 88 -13.83 -53.12 51.48
CA ASP A 88 -14.40 -54.44 51.24
C ASP A 88 -15.00 -54.52 49.84
N ARG A 89 -15.58 -53.41 49.35
CA ARG A 89 -16.00 -53.23 47.96
C ARG A 89 -14.83 -53.34 46.99
N ARG A 90 -13.70 -52.68 47.28
CA ARG A 90 -12.46 -52.81 46.46
C ARG A 90 -11.91 -54.24 46.48
N ALA A 91 -11.96 -54.93 47.62
CA ALA A 91 -11.53 -56.33 47.73
C ALA A 91 -12.44 -57.26 46.93
N ALA A 92 -13.76 -57.09 47.00
CA ALA A 92 -14.71 -57.83 46.18
C ALA A 92 -14.52 -57.54 44.68
N GLN A 93 -14.28 -56.29 44.28
CA GLN A 93 -14.10 -55.92 42.86
C GLN A 93 -12.88 -56.61 42.26
N ARG A 94 -11.78 -56.73 42.99
CA ARG A 94 -10.60 -57.48 42.53
C ARG A 94 -10.89 -58.96 42.26
N ILE A 95 -11.78 -59.58 43.05
CA ILE A 95 -12.18 -60.97 42.85
C ILE A 95 -13.04 -61.09 41.57
N LEU A 96 -13.93 -60.12 41.30
CA LEU A 96 -14.70 -60.08 40.05
C LEU A 96 -13.78 -59.84 38.83
N ASP A 97 -12.80 -58.94 38.93
CA ASP A 97 -11.87 -58.65 37.84
C ASP A 97 -11.03 -59.89 37.50
N TYR A 98 -10.57 -60.64 38.51
CA TYR A 98 -9.85 -61.91 38.34
C TYR A 98 -10.70 -62.94 37.56
N TRP A 99 -11.92 -63.21 38.01
CA TRP A 99 -12.79 -64.20 37.37
C TRP A 99 -13.36 -63.73 36.01
N SER A 100 -13.46 -62.41 35.78
CA SER A 100 -13.80 -61.88 34.46
C SER A 100 -12.66 -62.11 33.46
N ALA A 101 -11.40 -61.90 33.88
CA ALA A 101 -10.24 -62.20 33.05
C ALA A 101 -10.12 -63.71 32.78
N GLU A 102 -10.40 -64.54 33.79
CA GLU A 102 -10.37 -65.99 33.66
C GLU A 102 -11.52 -66.52 32.78
N LEU A 103 -12.70 -65.87 32.77
CA LEU A 103 -13.81 -66.26 31.90
C LEU A 103 -13.47 -66.08 30.41
N VAL A 104 -12.74 -65.00 30.06
CA VAL A 104 -12.33 -64.70 28.67
C VAL A 104 -11.41 -65.79 28.09
N THR A 105 -10.72 -66.56 28.93
CA THR A 105 -9.82 -67.65 28.49
C THR A 105 -10.54 -68.98 28.28
N ARG A 106 -11.86 -69.09 28.60
CA ARG A 106 -12.61 -70.35 28.56
C ARG A 106 -13.30 -70.59 27.20
N PRO A 107 -13.44 -71.85 26.74
CA PRO A 107 -14.24 -72.16 25.56
C PRO A 107 -15.72 -71.79 25.78
N GLY A 108 -16.38 -71.20 24.78
CA GLY A 108 -17.82 -70.85 24.86
C GLY A 108 -18.14 -69.47 25.44
N ILE A 109 -17.22 -68.50 25.34
CA ILE A 109 -17.48 -67.10 25.67
C ILE A 109 -18.45 -66.42 24.69
N THR A 110 -19.18 -65.44 25.19
CA THR A 110 -20.04 -64.54 24.41
C THR A 110 -19.48 -63.11 24.41
N SER A 111 -19.97 -62.24 23.52
CA SER A 111 -19.56 -60.82 23.52
C SER A 111 -19.91 -60.08 24.82
N ALA A 112 -20.90 -60.57 25.57
CA ALA A 112 -21.25 -60.04 26.90
C ALA A 112 -20.20 -60.37 27.97
N ASP A 113 -19.42 -61.45 27.78
CA ASP A 113 -18.40 -61.91 28.74
C ASP A 113 -17.08 -61.12 28.64
N VAL A 114 -16.92 -60.27 27.62
CA VAL A 114 -15.73 -59.41 27.38
C VAL A 114 -15.81 -58.08 28.15
N SER A 115 -16.98 -57.75 28.71
CA SER A 115 -17.19 -56.55 29.51
C SER A 115 -16.87 -56.82 31.00
N PRO A 116 -16.01 -56.03 31.67
CA PRO A 116 -15.65 -56.26 33.07
C PRO A 116 -16.87 -56.25 33.99
N ALA A 117 -17.06 -57.30 34.79
CA ALA A 117 -18.16 -57.34 35.76
C ALA A 117 -17.90 -56.33 36.90
N ARG A 118 -18.78 -55.33 37.03
CA ARG A 118 -18.72 -54.31 38.10
C ARG A 118 -19.69 -54.65 39.24
N LEU A 119 -19.24 -54.51 40.48
CA LEU A 119 -20.12 -54.60 41.67
C LEU A 119 -21.28 -53.60 41.60
N ALA A 120 -22.46 -54.02 42.03
CA ALA A 120 -23.62 -53.14 42.14
C ALA A 120 -23.37 -52.04 43.19
N PRO A 121 -23.87 -50.81 43.00
CA PRO A 121 -23.79 -49.73 43.99
C PRO A 121 -24.48 -50.11 45.31
N PHE A 122 -23.98 -49.61 46.44
CA PHE A 122 -24.52 -49.92 47.77
C PHE A 122 -25.92 -49.33 47.98
N ALA A 123 -26.88 -50.13 48.45
CA ALA A 123 -28.29 -49.75 48.56
C ALA A 123 -28.64 -48.82 49.74
N GLY A 124 -27.66 -48.45 50.60
CA GLY A 124 -27.89 -47.66 51.81
C GLY A 124 -27.69 -46.15 51.70
N SER A 125 -27.56 -45.57 50.50
CA SER A 125 -27.49 -44.12 50.33
C SER A 125 -28.86 -43.50 50.07
N GLY A 126 -29.59 -43.21 51.14
CA GLY A 126 -30.65 -42.20 51.08
C GLY A 126 -30.01 -40.80 51.04
N GLY A 127 -30.20 -40.09 49.92
CA GLY A 127 -29.99 -38.63 49.85
C GLY A 127 -28.82 -38.17 48.98
N LEU A 128 -29.01 -38.16 47.66
CA LEU A 128 -29.11 -36.93 46.85
C LEU A 128 -29.43 -37.34 45.40
N GLN A 129 -30.72 -37.24 45.06
CA GLN A 129 -31.21 -37.30 43.68
C GLN A 129 -30.95 -35.95 43.00
N THR A 130 -30.43 -36.01 41.77
CA THR A 130 -30.99 -35.47 40.49
C THR A 130 -29.85 -35.55 39.47
N ALA A 131 -29.96 -36.07 38.25
CA ALA A 131 -31.08 -36.47 37.41
C ALA A 131 -30.57 -37.45 36.32
N GLU A 132 -31.42 -38.35 35.84
CA GLU A 132 -31.24 -39.06 34.56
C GLU A 132 -31.74 -38.18 33.36
N PRO A 133 -31.79 -38.65 32.09
CA PRO A 133 -30.64 -38.94 31.21
C PRO A 133 -30.88 -38.38 29.77
N ILE A 134 -29.84 -38.04 28.99
CA ILE A 134 -29.96 -37.94 27.53
C ILE A 134 -28.68 -38.45 26.84
N ALA A 135 -28.82 -39.60 26.16
CA ALA A 135 -28.06 -40.06 25.00
C ALA A 135 -28.54 -39.27 23.76
N VAL A 136 -27.84 -39.02 22.65
CA VAL A 136 -26.57 -39.36 22.01
C VAL A 136 -26.53 -38.43 20.78
N ALA A 137 -25.38 -37.91 20.34
CA ALA A 137 -25.03 -37.84 18.91
C ALA A 137 -23.66 -37.21 18.66
N VAL A 138 -22.94 -37.93 17.80
CA VAL A 138 -21.74 -37.69 17.02
C VAL A 138 -21.78 -36.33 16.27
N ASP A 139 -20.69 -35.57 16.28
CA ASP A 139 -19.85 -35.37 15.07
C ASP A 139 -18.75 -34.28 15.23
N SER A 140 -17.60 -34.62 14.64
CA SER A 140 -16.60 -33.80 13.94
C SER A 140 -15.94 -32.55 14.55
N GLU A 141 -14.62 -32.55 14.37
CA GLU A 141 -13.71 -31.42 14.15
C GLU A 141 -13.11 -30.65 15.34
N SER A 142 -11.79 -30.84 15.44
CA SER A 142 -10.75 -29.82 15.37
C SER A 142 -10.54 -28.84 16.54
N ALA A 143 -9.29 -28.93 17.00
CA ALA A 143 -8.41 -27.81 17.35
C ALA A 143 -8.67 -27.05 18.68
N SER A 144 -7.80 -27.39 19.63
CA SER A 144 -6.79 -26.48 20.20
C SER A 144 -7.22 -25.11 20.73
N ARG A 145 -7.07 -24.93 22.05
CA ARG A 145 -6.38 -23.76 22.66
C ARG A 145 -6.04 -24.10 24.12
N GLU A 146 -4.79 -24.32 24.53
CA GLU A 146 -3.62 -23.41 24.69
C GLU A 146 -3.63 -22.60 26.01
N ILE A 147 -2.45 -22.58 26.67
CA ILE A 147 -1.91 -21.66 27.70
C ILE A 147 -2.58 -21.76 29.11
N THR A 148 -1.87 -22.06 30.22
CA THR A 148 -0.87 -21.19 30.86
C THR A 148 -0.17 -21.87 32.03
N ASP A 149 1.12 -21.56 32.12
CA ASP A 149 2.10 -21.76 33.18
C ASP A 149 1.62 -21.34 34.59
N SER A 150 1.94 -22.13 35.62
CA SER A 150 2.61 -21.72 36.87
C SER A 150 2.49 -22.76 38.01
N GLY A 151 3.62 -23.16 38.60
CA GLY A 151 3.70 -23.52 40.03
C GLY A 151 4.18 -24.92 40.39
N ASP A 152 5.46 -25.02 40.76
CA ASP A 152 6.07 -26.08 41.58
C ASP A 152 5.20 -26.50 42.78
N ILE A 153 5.10 -27.80 43.10
CA ILE A 153 5.18 -28.31 44.49
C ILE A 153 5.83 -29.70 44.54
N ALA A 154 6.79 -29.79 45.46
CA ALA A 154 7.75 -30.85 45.74
C ALA A 154 7.19 -32.22 46.19
N ILE A 155 7.98 -33.26 45.88
CA ILE A 155 7.88 -34.63 46.40
C ILE A 155 8.55 -34.67 47.78
N ALA A 156 7.78 -35.01 48.82
CA ALA A 156 8.30 -35.34 50.15
C ALA A 156 8.34 -36.86 50.35
N VAL A 157 9.52 -37.37 50.68
CA VAL A 157 9.81 -38.74 51.12
C VAL A 157 9.64 -38.82 52.64
N PRO A 158 9.06 -39.91 53.19
CA PRO A 158 9.33 -40.30 54.57
C PRO A 158 10.06 -41.65 54.69
N GLU A 159 10.94 -41.67 55.68
CA GLU A 159 11.94 -42.65 56.13
C GLU A 159 11.42 -44.02 56.64
N PRO A 160 12.31 -45.03 56.80
CA PRO A 160 11.94 -46.42 57.09
C PRO A 160 11.86 -46.71 58.60
N VAL A 161 10.88 -47.54 59.00
CA VAL A 161 10.73 -48.02 60.39
C VAL A 161 11.21 -49.46 60.53
N ALA A 162 11.90 -49.66 61.66
CA ALA A 162 12.74 -50.78 62.04
C ALA A 162 12.02 -52.12 62.34
N VAL A 163 12.84 -53.17 62.23
CA VAL A 163 12.63 -54.57 62.60
C VAL A 163 12.50 -54.73 64.12
N VAL A 164 11.52 -55.52 64.57
CA VAL A 164 11.50 -56.14 65.90
C VAL A 164 11.27 -57.65 65.72
N THR A 165 12.28 -58.43 66.11
CA THR A 165 12.23 -59.88 66.28
C THR A 165 11.53 -60.21 67.60
N LYS A 166 10.75 -61.29 67.62
CA LYS A 166 10.27 -61.88 68.88
C LYS A 166 10.40 -63.40 68.83
N ASP A 167 11.32 -63.88 69.65
CA ASP A 167 11.50 -65.25 70.07
C ASP A 167 10.22 -65.82 70.71
N SER A 168 9.95 -67.09 70.43
CA SER A 168 9.19 -68.01 71.30
C SER A 168 9.43 -69.44 70.82
N ALA A 169 10.58 -70.02 71.20
CA ALA A 169 10.75 -71.47 71.23
C ALA A 169 10.19 -72.00 72.57
N VAL A 170 9.34 -73.02 72.50
CA VAL A 170 8.95 -73.86 73.64
C VAL A 170 9.69 -75.18 73.52
N SER A 171 10.38 -75.55 74.59
CA SER A 171 11.24 -76.72 74.73
C SER A 171 10.50 -77.98 75.17
N GLY A 172 11.02 -79.13 74.73
CA GLY A 172 10.80 -80.50 75.20
C GLY A 172 11.29 -81.43 74.07
N ASP A 173 12.25 -82.34 74.19
CA ASP A 173 12.91 -83.01 75.31
C ASP A 173 14.41 -83.21 74.99
N GLY A 174 15.22 -83.43 76.02
CA GLY A 174 16.68 -83.35 75.99
C GLY A 174 17.42 -84.44 75.23
N PHE A 175 18.52 -84.03 74.59
CA PHE A 175 19.76 -84.77 74.35
C PHE A 175 20.92 -83.75 74.31
N ALA A 176 22.10 -84.12 74.83
CA ALA A 176 23.25 -83.25 75.10
C ALA A 176 23.66 -82.33 73.92
N SER A 177 24.00 -81.08 74.22
CA SER A 177 24.53 -80.08 73.25
C SER A 177 25.98 -80.37 72.86
N ASP A 178 26.31 -80.16 71.58
CA ASP A 178 27.61 -80.42 70.92
C ASP A 178 28.82 -79.58 71.43
N ASP A 179 28.65 -78.80 72.50
CA ASP A 179 29.70 -77.92 73.07
C ASP A 179 30.71 -78.63 74.00
N GLU A 180 30.55 -79.94 74.26
CA GLU A 180 31.46 -80.72 75.11
C GLU A 180 32.34 -81.75 74.35
N LEU A 181 32.36 -81.72 73.01
CA LEU A 181 33.04 -82.73 72.18
C LEU A 181 34.44 -82.28 71.73
N SER A 182 35.40 -83.21 71.76
CA SER A 182 36.77 -83.01 71.26
C SER A 182 36.79 -82.77 69.74
N SER A 183 37.76 -82.00 69.21
CA SER A 183 37.95 -81.82 67.76
C SER A 183 38.07 -83.15 67.00
N ASP A 184 38.63 -84.17 67.64
CA ASP A 184 38.74 -85.53 67.06
C ASP A 184 37.36 -86.23 66.98
N GLU A 185 36.44 -85.97 67.91
CA GLU A 185 35.08 -86.53 67.89
C GLU A 185 34.18 -85.84 66.86
N LEU A 186 34.36 -84.52 66.64
CA LEU A 186 33.66 -83.77 65.60
C LEU A 186 34.10 -84.20 64.19
N ILE A 187 35.39 -84.44 63.99
CA ILE A 187 35.94 -84.98 62.74
C ILE A 187 35.37 -86.38 62.47
N GLU A 188 35.29 -87.24 63.49
CA GLU A 188 34.77 -88.59 63.30
C GLU A 188 33.25 -88.61 63.06
N ARG A 189 32.47 -87.74 63.71
CA ARG A 189 31.03 -87.55 63.41
C ARG A 189 30.80 -87.00 62.00
N PHE A 190 31.60 -86.04 61.56
CA PHE A 190 31.54 -85.51 60.19
C PHE A 190 31.90 -86.60 59.18
N ARG A 191 32.94 -87.40 59.46
CA ARG A 191 33.34 -88.55 58.64
C ARG A 191 32.24 -89.60 58.55
N ILE A 192 31.53 -89.90 59.64
CA ILE A 192 30.37 -90.81 59.66
C ILE A 192 29.24 -90.26 58.78
N ARG A 193 28.95 -88.96 58.84
CA ARG A 193 27.91 -88.32 58.03
C ARG A 193 28.27 -88.35 56.55
N VAL A 194 29.50 -87.99 56.19
CA VAL A 194 29.99 -88.03 54.81
C VAL A 194 30.05 -89.47 54.29
N ALA A 195 30.45 -90.44 55.11
CA ALA A 195 30.45 -91.86 54.74
C ALA A 195 29.02 -92.41 54.53
N ALA A 196 28.06 -92.02 55.38
CA ALA A 196 26.66 -92.39 55.22
C ALA A 196 26.07 -91.80 53.93
N GLN A 197 26.38 -90.54 53.64
CA GLN A 197 25.92 -89.85 52.44
C GLN A 197 26.57 -90.38 51.17
N ALA A 198 27.86 -90.74 51.22
CA ALA A 198 28.58 -91.42 50.15
C ALA A 198 27.93 -92.78 49.83
N ARG A 199 27.53 -93.55 50.85
CA ARG A 199 26.80 -94.81 50.67
C ARG A 199 25.41 -94.60 50.09
N GLN A 200 24.67 -93.59 50.54
CA GLN A 200 23.36 -93.25 49.99
C GLN A 200 23.47 -92.84 48.52
N TRP A 201 24.46 -92.02 48.16
CA TRP A 201 24.72 -91.67 46.77
C TRP A 201 25.12 -92.88 45.93
N LYS A 202 26.02 -93.74 46.43
CA LYS A 202 26.47 -94.95 45.71
C LYS A 202 25.32 -95.95 45.47
N ASN A 203 24.40 -96.07 46.42
CA ASN A 203 23.24 -96.95 46.30
C ASN A 203 22.11 -96.38 45.41
N THR A 204 21.98 -95.06 45.32
CA THR A 204 20.83 -94.42 44.64
C THR A 204 21.19 -93.74 43.32
N GLY A 205 22.47 -93.40 43.11
CA GLY A 205 22.93 -92.56 42.00
C GLY A 205 22.34 -91.15 42.00
N TYR A 206 21.59 -90.74 43.03
CA TYR A 206 20.82 -89.49 42.99
C TYR A 206 21.74 -88.26 43.11
N PRO A 207 21.75 -87.33 42.12
CA PRO A 207 22.67 -86.18 42.10
C PRO A 207 22.46 -85.15 43.22
N GLY A 208 21.38 -85.27 43.99
CA GLY A 208 21.10 -84.42 45.14
C GLY A 208 21.96 -84.72 46.36
N TYR A 209 22.57 -85.91 46.44
CA TYR A 209 23.52 -86.25 47.49
C TYR A 209 24.91 -85.67 47.25
N LEU A 210 25.26 -85.31 46.02
CA LEU A 210 26.58 -84.77 45.68
C LEU A 210 26.84 -83.45 46.40
N LEU A 211 27.99 -83.35 47.05
CA LEU A 211 28.40 -82.19 47.84
C LEU A 211 28.72 -80.99 46.94
N ARG A 212 28.65 -79.79 47.52
CA ARG A 212 28.93 -78.52 46.83
C ARG A 212 29.72 -77.57 47.73
N GLY A 213 30.48 -76.67 47.11
CA GLY A 213 31.09 -75.54 47.82
C GLY A 213 32.03 -75.97 48.94
N GLU A 214 31.87 -75.41 50.14
CA GLU A 214 32.72 -75.72 51.30
C GLU A 214 32.58 -77.16 51.78
N ALA A 215 31.39 -77.74 51.76
CA ALA A 215 31.18 -79.14 52.14
C ALA A 215 31.95 -80.13 51.23
N LEU A 216 32.11 -79.80 49.95
CA LEU A 216 32.95 -80.59 49.02
C LEU A 216 34.44 -80.44 49.34
N LYS A 217 34.89 -79.25 49.74
CA LYS A 217 36.29 -79.01 50.12
C LYS A 217 36.63 -79.74 51.42
N GLU A 218 35.79 -79.63 52.44
CA GLU A 218 35.98 -80.29 53.74
C GLU A 218 35.95 -81.82 53.63
N ALA A 219 35.09 -82.39 52.77
CA ALA A 219 35.05 -83.83 52.55
C ALA A 219 36.30 -84.38 51.83
N ALA A 220 37.01 -83.55 51.05
CA ALA A 220 38.24 -83.95 50.36
C ALA A 220 39.45 -84.06 51.31
N GLU A 221 39.40 -83.41 52.48
CA GLU A 221 40.52 -83.34 53.44
C GLU A 221 40.53 -84.50 54.47
N LEU A 222 39.50 -85.36 54.51
CA LEU A 222 39.39 -86.49 55.44
C LEU A 222 40.30 -87.69 55.06
N PRO A 223 40.74 -88.54 56.02
CA PRO A 223 41.44 -89.80 55.72
C PRO A 223 40.50 -90.79 55.00
N GLN A 224 40.80 -91.11 53.74
CA GLN A 224 39.81 -91.70 52.84
C GLN A 224 39.71 -93.23 52.94
N GLY A 225 38.47 -93.73 53.09
CA GLY A 225 38.10 -95.08 52.64
C GLY A 225 37.60 -95.04 51.19
N PRO A 226 37.61 -96.17 50.45
CA PRO A 226 37.34 -96.19 49.00
C PRO A 226 35.97 -95.60 48.60
N ASP A 227 34.95 -95.70 49.44
CA ASP A 227 33.61 -95.17 49.14
C ASP A 227 33.50 -93.64 49.25
N ILE A 228 34.29 -93.00 50.10
CA ILE A 228 34.25 -91.53 50.28
C ILE A 228 35.01 -90.85 49.13
N ALA A 229 36.12 -91.43 48.68
CA ALA A 229 36.91 -90.91 47.56
C ALA A 229 36.11 -90.84 46.25
N GLU A 230 35.37 -91.91 45.93
CA GLU A 230 34.51 -91.98 44.72
C GLU A 230 33.39 -90.92 44.76
N PHE A 231 32.81 -90.68 45.94
CA PHE A 231 31.75 -89.68 46.15
C PHE A 231 32.25 -88.24 46.04
N VAL A 232 33.45 -87.94 46.55
CA VAL A 232 34.08 -86.62 46.42
C VAL A 232 34.41 -86.32 44.96
N GLU A 233 34.93 -87.30 44.21
CA GLU A 233 35.24 -87.13 42.78
C GLU A 233 33.97 -86.88 41.95
N ALA A 234 32.91 -87.66 42.17
CA ALA A 234 31.63 -87.45 41.49
C ALA A 234 31.00 -86.09 41.83
N SER A 235 31.16 -85.63 43.07
CA SER A 235 30.67 -84.32 43.53
C SER A 235 31.44 -83.18 42.86
N ALA A 236 32.77 -83.29 42.74
CA ALA A 236 33.60 -82.32 42.04
C ALA A 236 33.25 -82.22 40.54
N LYS A 237 33.05 -83.37 39.87
CA LYS A 237 32.65 -83.38 38.45
C LYS A 237 31.30 -82.68 38.24
N ALA A 238 30.30 -82.97 39.06
CA ALA A 238 28.98 -82.35 38.95
C ALA A 238 28.99 -80.83 39.22
N GLU A 239 29.88 -80.32 40.08
CA GLU A 239 29.99 -78.87 40.32
C GLU A 239 30.57 -78.12 39.11
N THR A 240 31.54 -78.71 38.42
CA THR A 240 32.11 -78.10 37.20
C THR A 240 31.10 -78.03 36.04
N GLU A 241 30.30 -79.08 35.85
CA GLU A 241 29.23 -79.10 34.83
C GLU A 241 28.10 -78.11 35.13
N ARG A 242 27.81 -77.83 36.40
CA ARG A 242 26.81 -76.83 36.80
C ARG A 242 27.29 -75.40 36.53
N LYS A 243 28.52 -75.06 36.90
CA LYS A 243 29.09 -73.71 36.67
C LYS A 243 29.14 -73.33 35.19
N THR A 244 29.37 -74.30 34.30
CA THR A 244 29.37 -74.05 32.85
C THR A 244 27.97 -73.82 32.27
N ARG A 245 26.94 -74.51 32.78
CA ARG A 245 25.54 -74.29 32.37
C ARG A 245 25.02 -72.92 32.82
N GLU A 246 25.34 -72.50 34.04
CA GLU A 246 24.98 -71.17 34.58
C GLU A 246 25.54 -70.04 33.70
N ARG A 247 26.84 -70.09 33.37
CA ARG A 247 27.48 -69.09 32.50
C ARG A 247 26.83 -69.00 31.12
N ARG A 248 26.44 -70.13 30.52
CA ARG A 248 25.74 -70.14 29.22
C ARG A 248 24.37 -69.50 29.28
N LYS A 249 23.60 -69.73 30.35
CA LYS A 249 22.29 -69.08 30.54
C LYS A 249 22.43 -67.58 30.65
N THR A 250 23.36 -67.09 31.49
CA THR A 250 23.59 -65.65 31.67
C THR A 250 24.01 -64.96 30.36
N LEU A 251 24.87 -65.61 29.56
CA LEU A 251 25.29 -65.06 28.27
C LEU A 251 24.12 -64.94 27.28
N LEU A 252 23.24 -65.95 27.25
CA LEU A 252 22.06 -65.96 26.38
C LEU A 252 21.08 -64.83 26.74
N THR A 253 20.85 -64.59 28.03
CA THR A 253 19.97 -63.52 28.51
C THR A 253 20.49 -62.13 28.11
N LEU A 254 21.80 -61.90 28.19
CA LEU A 254 22.42 -60.65 27.77
C LEU A 254 22.29 -60.39 26.25
N VAL A 255 22.40 -61.44 25.42
CA VAL A 255 22.23 -61.33 23.97
C VAL A 255 20.79 -60.95 23.61
N PHE A 256 19.79 -61.57 24.25
CA PHE A 256 18.39 -61.23 24.00
C PHE A 256 18.03 -59.81 24.47
N ALA A 257 18.60 -59.34 25.58
CA ALA A 257 18.43 -57.97 26.04
C ALA A 257 19.01 -56.96 25.03
N ALA A 258 20.21 -57.22 24.49
CA ALA A 258 20.83 -56.36 23.49
C ALA A 258 20.01 -56.30 22.18
N LEU A 259 19.46 -57.44 21.73
CA LEU A 259 18.59 -57.52 20.55
C LEU A 259 17.30 -56.70 20.72
N GLY A 260 16.70 -56.73 21.91
CA GLY A 260 15.51 -55.92 22.22
C GLY A 260 15.79 -54.42 22.13
N ILE A 261 16.95 -53.96 22.63
CA ILE A 261 17.35 -52.55 22.56
C ILE A 261 17.58 -52.11 21.12
N ILE A 262 18.25 -52.94 20.31
CA ILE A 262 18.48 -52.63 18.88
C ILE A 262 17.16 -52.52 18.13
N LEU A 263 16.21 -53.44 18.37
CA LEU A 263 14.92 -53.41 17.72
C LEU A 263 14.12 -52.15 18.08
N ALA A 264 14.15 -51.73 19.35
CA ALA A 264 13.52 -50.49 19.80
C ALA A 264 14.16 -49.24 19.19
N ALA A 265 15.48 -49.21 19.03
CA ALA A 265 16.18 -48.10 18.39
C ALA A 265 15.83 -47.99 16.89
N VAL A 266 15.75 -49.12 16.19
CA VAL A 266 15.38 -49.16 14.76
C VAL A 266 13.94 -48.71 14.55
N THR A 267 13.00 -49.15 15.38
CA THR A 267 11.60 -48.71 15.28
C THR A 267 11.43 -47.23 15.61
N TYR A 268 12.15 -46.71 16.60
CA TYR A 268 12.17 -45.28 16.91
C TYR A 268 12.72 -44.45 15.74
N PHE A 269 13.83 -44.87 15.14
CA PHE A 269 14.44 -44.17 14.01
C PHE A 269 13.52 -44.15 12.78
N ALA A 270 12.86 -45.28 12.47
CA ALA A 270 11.89 -45.36 11.39
C ALA A 270 10.66 -44.46 11.64
N TYR A 271 10.21 -44.35 12.89
CA TYR A 271 9.13 -43.46 13.28
C TYR A 271 9.53 -41.98 13.12
N ALA A 272 10.73 -41.60 13.56
CA ALA A 272 11.25 -40.23 13.44
C ALA A 272 11.38 -39.79 11.97
N GLN A 273 11.97 -40.62 11.11
CA GLN A 273 12.08 -40.32 9.67
C GLN A 273 10.72 -40.15 8.99
N ARG A 274 9.72 -40.95 9.38
CA ARG A 274 8.37 -40.83 8.82
C ARG A 274 7.74 -39.48 9.17
N ASN A 275 7.93 -38.99 10.39
CA ASN A 275 7.36 -37.72 10.83
C ASN A 275 8.04 -36.53 10.14
N GLU A 276 9.37 -36.54 10.02
CA GLU A 276 10.10 -35.50 9.26
C GLU A 276 9.65 -35.43 7.79
N ALA A 277 9.41 -36.58 7.15
CA ALA A 277 8.92 -36.63 5.78
C ALA A 277 7.49 -36.08 5.63
N LEU A 278 6.63 -36.28 6.64
CA LEU A 278 5.26 -35.72 6.64
C LEU A 278 5.28 -34.20 6.85
N ASP A 279 6.13 -33.70 7.74
CA ASP A 279 6.28 -32.26 7.98
C ASP A 279 6.85 -31.55 6.75
N ALA A 280 7.89 -32.11 6.13
CA ALA A 280 8.48 -31.59 4.89
C ALA A 280 7.47 -31.52 3.74
N ARG A 281 6.59 -32.53 3.63
CA ARG A 281 5.50 -32.54 2.64
C ARG A 281 4.46 -31.44 2.92
N SER A 282 4.09 -31.23 4.19
CA SER A 282 3.15 -30.17 4.56
C SER A 282 3.70 -28.76 4.25
N ILE A 283 5.01 -28.56 4.43
CA ILE A 283 5.70 -27.30 4.12
C ILE A 283 5.73 -27.10 2.60
N ALA A 284 6.04 -28.16 1.83
CA ALA A 284 6.04 -28.12 0.38
C ALA A 284 4.63 -27.82 -0.20
N ASP A 285 3.58 -28.42 0.35
CA ASP A 285 2.20 -28.18 -0.08
C ASP A 285 1.75 -26.73 0.23
N LYS A 286 2.15 -26.18 1.40
CA LYS A 286 1.92 -24.76 1.74
C LYS A 286 2.68 -23.81 0.81
N ALA A 287 3.93 -24.12 0.49
CA ALA A 287 4.74 -23.33 -0.44
C ALA A 287 4.16 -23.35 -1.86
N LEU A 288 3.59 -24.48 -2.29
CA LEU A 288 2.93 -24.62 -3.59
C LEU A 288 1.63 -23.81 -3.66
N LEU A 289 0.82 -23.83 -2.60
CA LEU A 289 -0.37 -22.97 -2.48
C LEU A 289 -0.02 -21.48 -2.51
N GLN A 290 1.03 -21.06 -1.79
CA GLN A 290 1.51 -19.67 -1.84
C GLN A 290 2.06 -19.29 -3.22
N ALA A 291 2.74 -20.21 -3.90
CA ALA A 291 3.22 -20.00 -5.27
C ALA A 291 2.07 -19.87 -6.27
N GLU A 292 1.00 -20.65 -6.11
CA GLU A 292 -0.20 -20.58 -6.95
C GLU A 292 -0.98 -19.27 -6.69
N GLU A 293 -1.12 -18.86 -5.42
CA GLU A 293 -1.77 -17.61 -5.05
C GLU A 293 -0.99 -16.39 -5.57
N SER A 294 0.33 -16.40 -5.45
CA SER A 294 1.20 -15.34 -5.99
C SER A 294 1.18 -15.31 -7.52
N ALA A 295 1.14 -16.47 -8.19
CA ALA A 295 0.99 -16.55 -9.65
C ALA A 295 -0.37 -16.00 -10.12
N ASN A 296 -1.46 -16.32 -9.41
CA ASN A 296 -2.78 -15.78 -9.69
C ASN A 296 -2.82 -14.27 -9.47
N ARG A 297 -2.21 -13.77 -8.39
CA ARG A 297 -2.09 -12.33 -8.13
C ARG A 297 -1.30 -11.60 -9.21
N LEU A 298 -0.21 -12.19 -9.69
CA LEU A 298 0.56 -11.69 -10.85
C LEU A 298 -0.26 -11.66 -12.13
N ALA A 299 -1.09 -12.68 -12.38
CA ALA A 299 -1.98 -12.71 -13.53
C ALA A 299 -3.05 -11.60 -13.45
N THR A 300 -3.67 -11.40 -12.29
CA THR A 300 -4.63 -10.32 -12.06
C THR A 300 -3.99 -8.94 -12.22
N LEU A 301 -2.79 -8.74 -11.66
CA LEU A 301 -2.04 -7.50 -11.83
C LEU A 301 -1.66 -7.24 -13.29
N ASN A 302 -1.26 -8.27 -14.05
CA ASN A 302 -0.97 -8.13 -15.47
C ASN A 302 -2.23 -7.78 -16.28
N ILE A 303 -3.39 -8.33 -15.93
CA ILE A 303 -4.67 -7.96 -16.55
C ILE A 303 -4.99 -6.49 -16.26
N ALA A 304 -4.95 -6.08 -14.98
CA ALA A 304 -5.19 -4.70 -14.57
C ALA A 304 -4.21 -3.71 -15.22
N LEU A 305 -2.93 -4.07 -15.30
CA LEU A 305 -1.92 -3.28 -16.00
C LEU A 305 -2.23 -3.17 -17.50
N SER A 306 -2.64 -4.26 -18.14
CA SER A 306 -3.00 -4.24 -19.56
C SER A 306 -4.24 -3.39 -19.86
N GLU A 307 -5.18 -3.34 -18.92
CA GLU A 307 -6.39 -2.53 -19.00
C GLU A 307 -6.07 -1.05 -18.77
N ALA A 308 -5.27 -0.71 -17.76
CA ALA A 308 -4.74 0.63 -17.54
C ALA A 308 -3.90 1.13 -18.74
N LEU A 309 -3.11 0.24 -19.36
CA LEU A 309 -2.36 0.57 -20.59
C LEU A 309 -3.29 0.81 -21.79
N LYS A 310 -4.43 0.13 -21.88
CA LYS A 310 -5.44 0.39 -22.92
C LYS A 310 -6.18 1.69 -22.67
N GLU A 311 -6.56 1.99 -21.42
CA GLU A 311 -7.20 3.24 -21.04
C GLU A 311 -6.29 4.44 -21.32
N THR A 312 -5.03 4.37 -20.91
CA THR A 312 -4.03 5.42 -21.19
C THR A 312 -3.77 5.57 -22.70
N LYS A 313 -3.73 4.47 -23.46
CA LYS A 313 -3.63 4.53 -24.92
C LYS A 313 -4.87 5.18 -25.55
N SER A 314 -6.07 4.83 -25.09
CA SER A 314 -7.32 5.43 -25.57
C SER A 314 -7.39 6.93 -25.23
N ALA A 315 -7.00 7.31 -24.01
CA ALA A 315 -6.91 8.71 -23.59
C ALA A 315 -5.87 9.48 -24.42
N ARG A 316 -4.75 8.84 -24.79
CA ARG A 316 -3.75 9.40 -25.71
C ARG A 316 -4.30 9.59 -27.12
N GLU A 317 -4.98 8.59 -27.68
CA GLU A 317 -5.60 8.69 -29.01
C GLU A 317 -6.66 9.81 -29.04
N GLN A 318 -7.47 9.95 -27.98
CA GLN A 318 -8.41 11.05 -27.83
C GLN A 318 -7.70 12.40 -27.70
N ALA A 319 -6.57 12.45 -26.98
CA ALA A 319 -5.75 13.65 -26.87
C ALA A 319 -5.14 14.07 -28.22
N GLU A 320 -4.60 13.11 -28.98
CA GLU A 320 -4.05 13.33 -30.32
C GLU A 320 -5.14 13.80 -31.29
N ALA A 321 -6.33 13.17 -31.28
CA ALA A 321 -7.46 13.60 -32.08
C ALA A 321 -7.95 15.02 -31.72
N ALA A 322 -8.02 15.36 -30.43
CA ALA A 322 -8.36 16.71 -29.98
C ALA A 322 -7.30 17.73 -30.39
N PHE A 323 -6.02 17.35 -30.34
CA PHE A 323 -4.92 18.19 -30.81
C PHE A 323 -4.97 18.43 -32.31
N ASP A 324 -5.30 17.42 -33.11
CA ASP A 324 -5.47 17.56 -34.56
C ASP A 324 -6.63 18.49 -34.92
N VAL A 325 -7.75 18.38 -34.19
CA VAL A 325 -8.88 19.32 -34.34
C VAL A 325 -8.47 20.74 -33.96
N ALA A 326 -7.74 20.91 -32.86
CA ALA A 326 -7.23 22.21 -32.43
C ALA A 326 -6.27 22.81 -33.47
N ARG A 327 -5.36 22.00 -34.02
CA ARG A 327 -4.42 22.41 -35.07
C ARG A 327 -5.14 22.89 -36.32
N LYS A 328 -6.13 22.13 -36.79
CA LYS A 328 -6.95 22.54 -37.94
C LYS A 328 -7.71 23.85 -37.68
N SER A 329 -8.30 23.99 -36.50
CA SER A 329 -8.99 25.23 -36.08
C SER A 329 -8.05 26.44 -36.09
N VAL A 330 -6.80 26.23 -35.69
CA VAL A 330 -5.75 27.26 -35.74
C VAL A 330 -5.36 27.64 -37.15
N ASP A 331 -5.19 26.68 -38.06
CA ASP A 331 -4.92 26.96 -39.48
C ASP A 331 -6.07 27.75 -40.12
N ASP A 332 -7.32 27.37 -39.82
CA ASP A 332 -8.52 28.08 -40.26
C ASP A 332 -8.61 29.49 -39.65
N ALA A 333 -8.18 29.68 -38.39
CA ALA A 333 -8.13 30.99 -37.75
C ALA A 333 -7.05 31.89 -38.38
N ALA A 334 -5.86 31.36 -38.66
CA ALA A 334 -4.78 32.07 -39.34
C ALA A 334 -5.21 32.51 -40.75
N LYS A 335 -5.90 31.62 -41.48
CA LYS A 335 -6.45 31.93 -42.80
C LYS A 335 -7.50 33.04 -42.74
N ARG A 336 -8.46 32.96 -41.83
CA ARG A 336 -9.48 34.00 -41.61
C ARG A 336 -8.84 35.35 -41.26
N LEU A 337 -7.80 35.36 -40.44
CA LEU A 337 -7.08 36.57 -40.08
C LEU A 337 -6.38 37.21 -41.30
N ALA A 338 -5.73 36.40 -42.13
CA ALA A 338 -5.10 36.86 -43.36
C ALA A 338 -6.13 37.40 -44.37
N GLU A 339 -7.27 36.72 -44.51
CA GLU A 339 -8.39 37.18 -45.34
C GLU A 339 -8.96 38.52 -44.83
N GLN A 340 -9.15 38.68 -43.52
CA GLN A 340 -9.59 39.93 -42.90
C GLN A 340 -8.61 41.08 -43.18
N GLN A 341 -7.31 40.84 -43.07
CA GLN A 341 -6.28 41.84 -43.37
C GLN A 341 -6.30 42.24 -44.87
N ALA A 342 -6.47 41.28 -45.77
CA ALA A 342 -6.59 41.54 -47.21
C ALA A 342 -7.86 42.34 -47.55
N VAL A 343 -8.99 41.99 -46.92
CA VAL A 343 -10.26 42.70 -47.04
C VAL A 343 -10.13 44.14 -46.54
N GLN A 344 -9.46 44.37 -45.41
CA GLN A 344 -9.17 45.73 -44.90
C GLN A 344 -8.38 46.57 -45.89
N GLY A 345 -7.33 46.01 -46.51
CA GLY A 345 -6.54 46.71 -47.52
C GLY A 345 -7.38 47.14 -48.74
N THR A 346 -8.25 46.25 -49.20
CA THR A 346 -9.18 46.52 -50.32
C THR A 346 -10.24 47.56 -49.94
N LEU A 347 -10.89 47.39 -48.79
CA LEU A 347 -11.90 48.31 -48.26
C LEU A 347 -11.34 49.73 -48.16
N ARG A 348 -10.15 49.90 -47.58
CA ARG A 348 -9.52 51.22 -47.45
C ARG A 348 -9.35 51.94 -48.80
N SER A 349 -9.00 51.20 -49.84
CA SER A 349 -8.84 51.76 -51.18
C SER A 349 -10.19 52.13 -51.81
N ALA A 350 -11.22 51.29 -51.60
CA ALA A 350 -12.57 51.52 -52.09
C ALA A 350 -13.29 52.67 -51.35
N THR A 351 -13.10 52.79 -50.03
CA THR A 351 -13.76 53.78 -49.16
C THR A 351 -13.50 55.21 -49.64
N VAL A 352 -12.27 55.54 -50.05
CA VAL A 352 -11.93 56.90 -50.55
C VAL A 352 -12.75 57.25 -51.80
N LEU A 353 -12.87 56.31 -52.74
CA LEU A 353 -13.64 56.51 -53.97
C LEU A 353 -15.13 56.65 -53.66
N VAL A 354 -15.67 55.77 -52.81
CA VAL A 354 -17.09 55.77 -52.43
C VAL A 354 -17.47 57.05 -51.69
N ILE A 355 -16.65 57.51 -50.75
CA ILE A 355 -16.85 58.80 -50.06
C ILE A 355 -16.92 59.94 -51.07
N THR A 356 -16.07 59.92 -52.09
CA THR A 356 -16.11 60.94 -53.15
C THR A 356 -17.43 60.89 -53.93
N GLN A 357 -17.92 59.70 -54.29
CA GLN A 357 -19.20 59.56 -55.00
C GLN A 357 -20.40 59.99 -54.14
N LEU A 358 -20.40 59.63 -52.85
CA LEU A 358 -21.44 60.03 -51.88
C LEU A 358 -21.47 61.55 -51.67
N LYS A 359 -20.30 62.19 -51.52
CA LYS A 359 -20.18 63.65 -51.40
C LYS A 359 -20.69 64.38 -52.66
N LEU A 360 -20.60 63.74 -53.82
CA LEU A 360 -21.09 64.25 -55.10
C LEU A 360 -22.55 63.86 -55.40
N GLU A 361 -23.25 63.20 -54.46
CA GLU A 361 -24.62 62.70 -54.62
C GLU A 361 -24.80 61.75 -55.83
N LYS A 362 -23.71 61.12 -56.29
CA LYS A 362 -23.72 60.15 -57.42
C LYS A 362 -24.09 58.72 -56.98
N MET A 363 -24.20 58.52 -55.67
CA MET A 363 -24.49 57.25 -55.01
C MET A 363 -25.16 57.57 -53.68
N ALA A 364 -26.08 56.72 -53.23
CA ALA A 364 -26.75 56.89 -51.95
C ALA A 364 -26.15 55.93 -50.90
N ILE A 365 -26.12 56.35 -49.62
CA ILE A 365 -25.49 55.57 -48.53
C ILE A 365 -26.22 54.25 -48.25
N ASP A 366 -27.51 54.20 -48.55
CA ASP A 366 -28.38 53.05 -48.45
C ASP A 366 -28.08 51.95 -49.48
N GLU A 367 -27.49 52.31 -50.63
CA GLU A 367 -27.04 51.37 -51.66
C GLU A 367 -25.76 50.59 -51.26
N LEU A 368 -25.06 51.03 -50.22
CA LEU A 368 -23.84 50.37 -49.76
C LEU A 368 -24.13 49.09 -48.98
N THR A 369 -23.29 48.08 -49.19
CA THR A 369 -23.26 46.88 -48.34
C THR A 369 -22.98 47.25 -46.88
N PRO A 370 -23.46 46.48 -45.89
CA PRO A 370 -23.27 46.82 -44.48
C PRO A 370 -21.81 47.08 -44.08
N SER A 371 -20.87 46.25 -44.57
CA SER A 371 -19.44 46.38 -44.30
C SER A 371 -18.81 47.63 -44.92
N LEU A 372 -19.19 47.95 -46.17
CA LEU A 372 -18.71 49.15 -46.86
C LEU A 372 -19.33 50.41 -46.27
N ARG A 373 -20.62 50.38 -45.89
CA ARG A 373 -21.32 51.46 -45.19
C ARG A 373 -20.63 51.77 -43.86
N GLN A 374 -20.36 50.75 -43.05
CA GLN A 374 -19.62 50.90 -41.79
C GLN A 374 -18.25 51.55 -42.05
N ALA A 375 -17.47 51.01 -43.00
CA ALA A 375 -16.16 51.53 -43.32
C ALA A 375 -16.16 53.01 -43.77
N VAL A 376 -17.14 53.37 -44.60
CA VAL A 376 -17.37 54.74 -45.07
C VAL A 376 -17.75 55.67 -43.92
N LEU A 377 -18.67 55.25 -43.05
CA LEU A 377 -19.12 56.06 -41.92
C LEU A 377 -18.00 56.30 -40.91
N VAL A 378 -17.19 55.27 -40.60
CA VAL A 378 -16.01 55.39 -39.73
C VAL A 378 -15.02 56.40 -40.31
N GLU A 379 -14.65 56.29 -41.59
CA GLU A 379 -13.71 57.21 -42.23
C GLU A 379 -14.27 58.64 -42.32
N LEU A 380 -15.54 58.80 -42.69
CA LEU A 380 -16.15 60.12 -42.82
C LEU A 380 -16.35 60.80 -41.46
N ALA A 381 -16.70 60.05 -40.41
CA ALA A 381 -16.74 60.56 -39.04
C ALA A 381 -15.36 61.06 -38.57
N ASP A 382 -14.30 60.33 -38.91
CA ASP A 382 -12.92 60.72 -38.59
C ASP A 382 -12.47 61.98 -39.36
N GLN A 383 -12.83 62.11 -40.63
CA GLN A 383 -12.62 63.32 -41.44
C GLN A 383 -13.36 64.53 -40.86
N VAL A 384 -14.57 64.31 -40.33
CA VAL A 384 -15.34 65.38 -39.67
C VAL A 384 -14.67 65.78 -38.34
N ARG A 385 -14.26 64.82 -37.51
CA ARG A 385 -13.57 65.11 -36.23
C ARG A 385 -12.22 65.80 -36.40
N SER A 386 -11.49 65.47 -37.47
CA SER A 386 -10.21 66.11 -37.81
C SER A 386 -10.36 67.49 -38.46
N GLY A 387 -11.57 67.88 -38.84
CA GLY A 387 -11.83 69.15 -39.54
C GLY A 387 -11.51 69.12 -41.04
N GLU A 388 -11.13 67.97 -41.61
CA GLU A 388 -10.94 67.80 -43.05
C GLU A 388 -12.26 67.95 -43.83
N VAL A 389 -13.38 67.60 -43.20
CA VAL A 389 -14.73 67.70 -43.77
C VAL A 389 -15.63 68.44 -42.80
N VAL A 390 -16.38 69.43 -43.30
CA VAL A 390 -17.40 70.12 -42.50
C VAL A 390 -18.71 69.33 -42.58
N LEU A 391 -19.23 68.87 -41.43
CA LEU A 391 -20.46 68.06 -41.36
C LEU A 391 -21.64 68.71 -42.10
N ALA A 392 -21.81 70.03 -41.94
CA ALA A 392 -22.89 70.79 -42.57
C ALA A 392 -22.82 70.84 -44.12
N GLN A 393 -21.66 70.50 -44.71
CA GLN A 393 -21.47 70.46 -46.17
C GLN A 393 -21.78 69.09 -46.77
N LEU A 394 -22.09 68.09 -45.95
CA LEU A 394 -22.46 66.75 -46.43
C LEU A 394 -23.96 66.67 -46.74
N PRO A 395 -24.39 65.79 -47.68
CA PRO A 395 -25.81 65.49 -47.89
C PRO A 395 -26.53 65.07 -46.60
N ALA A 396 -27.79 65.47 -46.42
CA ALA A 396 -28.57 65.22 -45.20
C ALA A 396 -28.59 63.74 -44.74
N PRO A 397 -28.70 62.73 -45.63
CA PRO A 397 -28.62 61.32 -45.23
C PRO A 397 -27.30 60.94 -44.57
N LEU A 398 -26.18 61.54 -44.99
CA LEU A 398 -24.87 61.31 -44.37
C LEU A 398 -24.76 62.00 -43.02
N GLN A 399 -25.32 63.21 -42.87
CA GLN A 399 -25.34 63.92 -41.59
C GLN A 399 -26.05 63.09 -40.52
N SER A 400 -27.28 62.63 -40.82
CA SER A 400 -28.06 61.79 -39.90
C SER A 400 -27.38 60.47 -39.57
N ALA A 401 -26.66 59.86 -40.53
CA ALA A 401 -25.92 58.62 -40.30
C ALA A 401 -24.65 58.82 -39.45
N LEU A 402 -24.07 60.02 -39.45
CA LEU A 402 -22.86 60.36 -38.68
C LEU A 402 -23.18 60.87 -37.26
N GLU A 403 -24.35 61.47 -37.05
CA GLU A 403 -24.78 62.02 -35.74
C GLU A 403 -24.54 61.06 -34.56
N PRO A 404 -24.94 59.77 -34.62
CA PRO A 404 -24.71 58.83 -33.52
C PRO A 404 -23.22 58.54 -33.25
N LEU A 405 -22.39 58.60 -34.29
CA LEU A 405 -20.96 58.27 -34.22
C LEU A 405 -20.12 59.45 -33.74
N LEU A 406 -20.55 60.67 -34.03
CA LEU A 406 -19.83 61.88 -33.64
C LEU A 406 -20.03 62.20 -32.15
N GLY A 407 -21.16 61.79 -31.56
CA GLY A 407 -21.50 62.05 -30.15
C GLY A 407 -21.56 63.56 -29.83
N LYS A 408 -22.01 63.93 -28.62
CA LYS A 408 -21.72 65.30 -28.12
C LYS A 408 -20.22 65.38 -27.91
N VAL A 409 -19.54 66.17 -28.75
CA VAL A 409 -18.11 66.51 -28.67
C VAL A 409 -17.71 66.74 -27.21
N THR A 410 -17.18 65.72 -26.57
CA THR A 410 -16.46 65.82 -25.32
C THR A 410 -15.32 64.85 -25.40
N ASP A 411 -14.17 65.39 -25.79
CA ASP A 411 -12.82 64.85 -25.64
C ASP A 411 -12.48 64.68 -24.15
N ASN A 412 -13.31 63.97 -23.40
CA ASN A 412 -12.89 63.47 -22.10
C ASN A 412 -12.26 62.11 -22.37
N LEU A 413 -10.94 62.00 -22.15
CA LEU A 413 -10.31 60.69 -21.99
C LEU A 413 -11.23 59.86 -21.09
N PRO A 414 -11.74 58.71 -21.54
CA PRO A 414 -12.57 57.89 -20.68
C PRO A 414 -11.75 57.58 -19.43
N SER A 415 -12.38 57.74 -18.26
CA SER A 415 -11.84 57.36 -16.94
C SER A 415 -11.64 55.84 -16.79
N GLY A 416 -11.45 55.11 -17.90
CA GLY A 416 -11.53 53.66 -18.02
C GLY A 416 -10.50 53.04 -18.98
N LEU A 417 -9.36 53.70 -19.25
CA LEU A 417 -8.22 53.05 -19.92
C LEU A 417 -7.64 51.98 -18.99
N THR A 418 -7.94 50.71 -19.28
CA THR A 418 -7.57 49.57 -18.42
C THR A 418 -6.08 49.30 -18.38
N GLY A 419 -5.35 49.61 -19.45
CA GLY A 419 -3.95 49.29 -19.59
C GLY A 419 -3.70 47.78 -19.68
N TYR A 420 -2.46 47.41 -19.41
CA TYR A 420 -2.03 46.04 -19.21
C TYR A 420 -2.47 45.51 -17.83
N ASN A 421 -3.16 44.37 -17.83
CA ASN A 421 -3.53 43.61 -16.65
C ASN A 421 -2.48 42.52 -16.36
N ILE A 422 -1.84 42.63 -15.20
CA ILE A 422 -0.78 41.72 -14.75
C ILE A 422 -1.29 40.32 -14.37
N ASP A 423 -2.56 40.18 -14.01
CA ASP A 423 -3.15 38.91 -13.53
C ASP A 423 -3.98 38.21 -14.63
N PHE A 424 -3.78 38.58 -15.89
CA PHE A 424 -4.67 38.24 -17.01
C PHE A 424 -4.76 36.73 -17.30
N ILE A 425 -3.66 36.00 -17.17
CA ILE A 425 -3.56 34.56 -17.46
C ILE A 425 -3.63 33.67 -16.21
N GLN A 426 -4.29 34.12 -15.13
CA GLN A 426 -4.35 33.42 -13.83
C GLN A 426 -2.97 33.24 -13.15
N ALA A 427 -1.97 33.98 -13.62
CA ALA A 427 -0.67 34.16 -12.99
C ALA A 427 -0.26 35.62 -13.13
N LYS A 428 0.57 36.07 -12.17
CA LYS A 428 1.09 37.45 -12.16
C LYS A 428 2.25 37.55 -13.14
N ILE A 429 2.02 38.19 -14.28
CA ILE A 429 3.07 38.57 -15.21
C ILE A 429 3.26 40.08 -15.10
N GLY A 430 4.37 40.47 -14.51
CA GLY A 430 4.74 41.88 -14.40
C GLY A 430 5.11 42.48 -15.76
N LEU A 431 5.19 43.80 -15.81
CA LEU A 431 5.83 44.48 -16.93
C LEU A 431 7.34 44.14 -16.94
N PRO A 432 7.96 43.92 -18.13
CA PRO A 432 9.39 43.71 -18.25
C PRO A 432 10.19 44.80 -17.55
N ARG A 433 11.14 44.41 -16.70
CA ARG A 433 12.02 45.38 -16.02
C ARG A 433 13.10 45.83 -16.99
N LEU A 434 13.35 47.13 -17.02
CA LEU A 434 14.43 47.72 -17.81
C LEU A 434 15.76 47.51 -17.07
N THR A 435 16.82 47.19 -17.80
CA THR A 435 18.16 46.96 -17.24
C THR A 435 19.21 47.78 -18.00
N GLY A 436 20.40 47.95 -17.40
CA GLY A 436 21.51 48.67 -18.02
C GLY A 436 21.17 50.11 -18.39
N ASP A 437 21.70 50.59 -19.53
CA ASP A 437 21.54 51.97 -20.00
C ASP A 437 20.06 52.33 -20.25
N LEU A 438 19.24 51.35 -20.65
CA LEU A 438 17.82 51.52 -20.94
C LEU A 438 17.01 51.93 -19.69
N ALA A 439 17.46 51.54 -18.49
CA ALA A 439 16.82 51.93 -17.24
C ALA A 439 16.96 53.44 -16.93
N SER A 440 17.97 54.10 -17.51
CA SER A 440 18.23 55.53 -17.32
C SER A 440 17.53 56.43 -18.35
N ASP A 441 16.99 55.85 -19.42
CA ASP A 441 16.48 56.56 -20.61
C ASP A 441 14.95 56.48 -20.80
N VAL A 442 14.24 56.06 -19.75
CA VAL A 442 12.78 55.90 -19.79
C VAL A 442 12.10 57.25 -19.99
N GLY A 443 11.23 57.34 -21.00
CA GLY A 443 10.49 58.57 -21.36
C GLY A 443 9.59 59.10 -20.25
N LEU A 444 9.00 58.22 -19.44
CA LEU A 444 8.07 58.53 -18.35
C LEU A 444 8.29 57.59 -17.17
N SER A 445 8.03 58.07 -15.95
CA SER A 445 8.03 57.22 -14.75
C SER A 445 6.90 56.16 -14.73
N ALA A 446 5.91 56.25 -15.64
CA ALA A 446 4.76 55.35 -15.70
C ALA A 446 4.40 54.92 -17.14
N PRO A 447 3.96 53.66 -17.36
CA PRO A 447 3.48 53.19 -18.67
C PRO A 447 2.24 53.97 -19.17
N LEU A 448 2.16 54.20 -20.48
CA LEU A 448 0.99 54.79 -21.13
C LEU A 448 -0.10 53.71 -21.30
N ALA A 449 -1.18 53.80 -20.52
CA ALA A 449 -2.30 52.88 -20.60
C ALA A 449 -3.24 53.18 -21.78
N TYR A 450 -3.76 52.11 -22.39
CA TYR A 450 -4.81 52.07 -23.42
C TYR A 450 -5.75 50.90 -23.17
N PHE A 451 -6.77 50.68 -24.01
CA PHE A 451 -7.64 49.51 -23.86
C PHE A 451 -6.88 48.21 -24.14
N ASN A 452 -6.78 47.36 -23.12
CA ASN A 452 -6.17 46.02 -23.17
C ASN A 452 -4.67 46.01 -23.50
N TYR A 453 -3.99 47.16 -23.45
CA TYR A 453 -2.54 47.24 -23.59
C TYR A 453 -1.94 48.49 -22.94
N SER A 454 -0.65 48.43 -22.63
CA SER A 454 0.16 49.57 -22.20
C SER A 454 1.42 49.71 -23.07
N LEU A 455 1.96 50.93 -23.17
CA LEU A 455 3.25 51.22 -23.81
C LEU A 455 4.26 51.75 -22.79
N VAL A 456 5.49 51.29 -22.86
CA VAL A 456 6.61 51.87 -22.11
C VAL A 456 7.50 52.64 -23.08
N MET A 457 7.59 53.96 -22.88
CA MET A 457 8.23 54.88 -23.83
C MET A 457 9.74 55.03 -23.57
N ASP A 458 10.50 55.10 -24.66
CA ASP A 458 11.90 55.48 -24.72
C ASP A 458 12.00 56.98 -25.05
N ARG A 459 12.72 57.74 -24.23
CA ARG A 459 12.86 59.18 -24.44
C ARG A 459 13.74 59.50 -25.65
N SER A 460 14.94 58.91 -25.71
CA SER A 460 15.96 59.26 -26.69
C SER A 460 15.60 58.79 -28.09
N HIS A 461 14.97 57.62 -28.19
CA HIS A 461 14.53 57.07 -29.48
C HIS A 461 13.16 57.60 -29.92
N ARG A 462 12.45 58.32 -29.04
CA ARG A 462 11.09 58.84 -29.27
C ARG A 462 10.11 57.73 -29.69
N MET A 463 10.32 56.50 -29.28
CA MET A 463 9.53 55.31 -29.64
C MET A 463 9.21 54.52 -28.37
N ALA A 464 8.26 53.58 -28.40
CA ALA A 464 8.13 52.68 -27.26
C ALA A 464 9.30 51.69 -27.23
N ILE A 465 9.82 51.41 -26.03
CA ILE A 465 10.70 50.28 -25.76
C ILE A 465 9.93 48.99 -26.05
N TYR A 466 8.69 48.91 -25.54
CA TYR A 466 7.79 47.81 -25.80
C TYR A 466 6.31 48.17 -25.57
N SER A 467 5.43 47.36 -26.16
CA SER A 467 4.03 47.20 -25.77
C SER A 467 3.85 45.98 -24.87
N ALA A 468 2.88 46.05 -23.97
CA ALA A 468 2.38 44.94 -23.18
C ALA A 468 0.87 44.79 -23.44
N VAL A 469 0.48 43.70 -24.10
CA VAL A 469 -0.88 43.47 -24.63
C VAL A 469 -1.51 42.28 -23.93
N ASN A 470 -2.78 42.41 -23.55
CA ASN A 470 -3.63 41.30 -23.16
C ASN A 470 -4.56 40.95 -24.34
N LEU A 471 -4.49 39.71 -24.81
CA LEU A 471 -5.35 39.16 -25.86
C LEU A 471 -6.29 38.11 -25.27
N ASP A 472 -7.60 38.37 -25.29
CA ASP A 472 -8.63 37.37 -25.05
C ASP A 472 -9.21 36.89 -26.40
N ARG A 473 -8.81 35.69 -26.83
CA ARG A 473 -9.31 35.06 -28.06
C ARG A 473 -10.79 34.70 -27.97
N SER A 474 -11.33 34.45 -26.77
CA SER A 474 -12.72 34.03 -26.56
C SER A 474 -13.73 35.18 -26.66
N GLN A 475 -13.28 36.42 -26.41
CA GLN A 475 -14.10 37.62 -26.46
C GLN A 475 -13.78 38.53 -27.65
N ARG A 476 -12.95 38.04 -28.58
CA ARG A 476 -12.45 38.83 -29.69
C ARG A 476 -13.56 39.18 -30.68
N VAL A 477 -13.66 40.46 -31.02
CA VAL A 477 -14.55 40.97 -32.05
C VAL A 477 -13.78 41.38 -33.30
N SER A 478 -14.34 41.10 -34.47
CA SER A 478 -13.76 41.46 -35.75
C SER A 478 -14.24 42.84 -36.18
N LEU A 479 -13.42 43.87 -35.96
CA LEU A 479 -13.74 45.26 -36.31
C LEU A 479 -12.94 45.75 -37.51
N GLN A 480 -13.63 46.45 -38.41
CA GLN A 480 -13.02 47.06 -39.60
C GLN A 480 -12.57 48.48 -39.27
N ILE A 481 -11.26 48.70 -39.23
CA ILE A 481 -10.69 50.04 -39.01
C ILE A 481 -10.31 50.64 -40.36
N THR A 482 -11.21 51.44 -40.91
CA THR A 482 -10.93 52.34 -42.04
C THR A 482 -10.80 53.76 -41.51
N GLY A 483 -9.97 54.60 -42.13
CA GLY A 483 -9.98 56.04 -41.84
C GLY A 483 -9.55 56.53 -40.48
N SER A 484 -8.24 56.62 -40.31
CA SER A 484 -7.70 57.62 -39.39
C SER A 484 -6.32 58.02 -39.87
N GLY A 485 -6.00 59.31 -39.85
CA GLY A 485 -4.60 59.71 -39.85
C GLY A 485 -3.86 59.07 -38.66
N LEU A 486 -2.54 58.95 -38.74
CA LEU A 486 -1.76 58.76 -37.52
C LEU A 486 -1.87 60.04 -36.70
N ARG A 487 -2.03 59.91 -35.38
CA ARG A 487 -2.24 61.04 -34.46
C ARG A 487 -1.20 61.04 -33.36
N TYR A 488 -0.84 62.22 -32.86
CA TYR A 488 -0.06 62.34 -31.64
C TYR A 488 -0.92 61.97 -30.42
N ASP A 489 -0.31 61.37 -29.39
CA ASP A 489 -0.94 61.30 -28.08
C ASP A 489 -0.74 62.65 -27.37
N VAL A 490 -1.84 63.33 -27.08
CA VAL A 490 -1.85 64.64 -26.41
C VAL A 490 -1.35 64.59 -24.97
N ARG A 491 -1.29 63.40 -24.34
CA ARG A 491 -0.72 63.21 -23.01
C ARG A 491 0.80 63.41 -22.98
N GLN A 492 1.44 63.46 -24.15
CA GLN A 492 2.88 63.55 -24.30
C GLN A 492 3.26 64.71 -25.24
N PRO A 493 4.40 65.40 -25.00
CA PRO A 493 4.95 66.31 -26.00
C PRO A 493 5.21 65.60 -27.32
N THR A 494 5.07 66.30 -28.45
CA THR A 494 5.35 65.73 -29.78
C THR A 494 6.83 65.40 -29.98
N SER A 495 7.72 66.07 -29.24
CA SER A 495 9.18 65.86 -29.29
C SER A 495 9.64 64.53 -28.69
N VAL A 496 8.81 63.85 -27.89
CA VAL A 496 9.13 62.55 -27.26
C VAL A 496 8.35 61.38 -27.87
N GLN A 497 7.71 61.61 -29.02
CA GLN A 497 6.93 60.62 -29.76
C GLN A 497 7.44 60.53 -31.21
N PRO A 498 7.09 59.45 -31.94
CA PRO A 498 7.45 59.33 -33.35
C PRO A 498 6.95 60.52 -34.15
N ASP A 499 7.75 61.00 -35.10
CA ASP A 499 7.33 62.11 -35.96
C ASP A 499 6.47 61.59 -37.10
N LEU A 500 5.34 62.26 -37.36
CA LEU A 500 4.46 61.94 -38.47
C LEU A 500 5.19 61.95 -39.83
N ASN A 501 6.20 62.81 -39.99
CA ASN A 501 6.98 62.92 -41.22
C ASN A 501 7.82 61.69 -41.54
N TRP A 502 8.11 60.82 -40.57
CA TRP A 502 8.81 59.55 -40.81
C TRP A 502 8.01 58.66 -41.79
N TYR A 503 6.68 58.74 -41.73
CA TYR A 503 5.76 57.92 -42.51
C TYR A 503 5.19 58.64 -43.73
N LEU A 504 5.02 59.96 -43.64
CA LEU A 504 4.40 60.76 -44.70
C LEU A 504 5.40 61.48 -45.61
N GLY A 505 6.69 61.47 -45.29
CA GLY A 505 7.75 62.13 -46.06
C GLY A 505 7.86 61.64 -47.51
N GLN A 506 8.54 62.43 -48.35
CA GLN A 506 8.62 62.21 -49.80
C GLN A 506 9.11 60.81 -50.19
N ASN A 507 10.01 60.21 -49.39
CA ASN A 507 10.62 58.92 -49.72
C ASN A 507 9.86 57.68 -49.17
N ARG A 508 8.74 57.86 -48.43
CA ARG A 508 7.82 56.83 -47.86
C ARG A 508 8.46 55.46 -47.56
N SER A 509 9.68 55.45 -47.02
CA SER A 509 10.48 54.23 -46.88
C SER A 509 10.01 53.38 -45.71
N TRP A 510 9.31 53.99 -44.76
CA TRP A 510 8.86 53.38 -43.52
C TRP A 510 7.35 53.24 -43.49
N LEU A 511 6.89 52.05 -43.11
CA LEU A 511 5.53 51.82 -42.67
C LEU A 511 5.41 52.03 -41.15
N PRO A 512 4.29 52.59 -40.68
CA PRO A 512 3.98 52.69 -39.25
C PRO A 512 3.46 51.34 -38.74
N ALA A 513 4.36 50.36 -38.57
CA ALA A 513 3.99 49.08 -37.99
C ALA A 513 3.56 49.29 -36.54
N ARG A 514 2.53 48.56 -36.09
CA ARG A 514 1.99 48.74 -34.74
C ARG A 514 2.65 47.78 -33.75
N LEU A 515 2.89 48.27 -32.53
CA LEU A 515 3.36 47.42 -31.43
C LEU A 515 2.21 46.60 -30.84
N ALA A 516 1.05 47.25 -30.61
CA ALA A 516 -0.22 46.62 -30.28
C ALA A 516 -1.16 46.64 -31.49
N SER A 517 -1.46 45.47 -32.03
CA SER A 517 -2.37 45.35 -33.17
C SER A 517 -3.82 45.53 -32.72
N ALA A 518 -4.64 46.17 -33.55
CA ALA A 518 -6.08 46.26 -33.33
C ALA A 518 -6.75 44.90 -33.11
N ASN A 519 -6.25 43.90 -33.82
CA ASN A 519 -6.73 42.54 -33.73
C ASN A 519 -6.50 41.91 -32.35
N ASP A 520 -5.42 42.30 -31.66
CA ASP A 520 -5.04 41.70 -30.38
C ASP A 520 -5.83 42.31 -29.22
N ILE A 521 -6.36 43.52 -29.38
CA ILE A 521 -6.98 44.31 -28.31
C ILE A 521 -8.50 44.52 -28.48
N ALA A 522 -9.07 44.14 -29.61
CA ALA A 522 -10.50 44.31 -29.91
C ALA A 522 -11.36 43.23 -29.20
N TRP A 523 -11.47 43.32 -27.88
CA TRP A 523 -12.26 42.40 -27.06
C TRP A 523 -12.75 43.06 -25.78
N GLY A 524 -13.83 42.51 -25.21
CA GLY A 524 -14.44 43.00 -23.97
C GLY A 524 -15.61 43.97 -24.18
N PRO A 525 -16.27 44.40 -23.09
CA PRO A 525 -17.51 45.17 -23.13
C PRO A 525 -17.39 46.50 -23.88
N GLU A 526 -16.18 47.08 -23.90
CA GLU A 526 -15.89 48.34 -24.58
C GLU A 526 -16.09 48.29 -26.10
N PHE A 527 -16.06 47.10 -26.69
CA PHE A 527 -16.20 46.85 -28.13
C PHE A 527 -17.43 46.00 -28.47
N ALA A 528 -18.30 45.69 -27.51
CA ALA A 528 -19.50 44.85 -27.68
C ALA A 528 -20.73 45.62 -28.21
N GLY A 529 -20.64 46.95 -28.34
CA GLY A 529 -21.73 47.82 -28.80
C GLY A 529 -21.82 47.95 -30.32
N ASP A 530 -22.28 49.11 -30.80
CA ASP A 530 -22.36 49.41 -32.24
C ASP A 530 -20.99 49.22 -32.93
N PRO A 531 -20.90 48.40 -34.00
CA PRO A 531 -19.62 48.08 -34.65
C PRO A 531 -18.88 49.29 -35.23
N ALA A 532 -19.59 50.33 -35.70
CA ALA A 532 -18.94 51.52 -36.26
C ALA A 532 -18.36 52.39 -35.14
N ALA A 533 -19.10 52.58 -34.05
CA ALA A 533 -18.62 53.28 -32.86
C ALA A 533 -17.44 52.53 -32.20
N ALA A 534 -17.53 51.21 -32.09
CA ALA A 534 -16.45 50.36 -31.58
C ALA A 534 -15.20 50.43 -32.47
N ALA A 535 -15.36 50.42 -33.80
CA ALA A 535 -14.25 50.56 -34.74
C ALA A 535 -13.58 51.94 -34.64
N LEU A 536 -14.35 53.03 -34.53
CA LEU A 536 -13.82 54.38 -34.30
C LEU A 536 -13.03 54.46 -32.98
N LYS A 537 -13.60 53.93 -31.90
CA LYS A 537 -12.94 53.86 -30.59
C LYS A 537 -11.61 53.09 -30.71
N LEU A 538 -11.64 51.91 -31.33
CA LEU A 538 -10.44 51.09 -31.54
C LEU A 538 -9.38 51.82 -32.39
N ALA A 539 -9.80 52.55 -33.42
CA ALA A 539 -8.91 53.33 -34.27
C ALA A 539 -8.20 54.44 -33.47
N GLN A 540 -8.96 55.17 -32.64
CA GLN A 540 -8.47 56.23 -31.77
C GLN A 540 -7.35 55.77 -30.84
N TYR A 541 -7.42 54.53 -30.34
CA TYR A 541 -6.42 54.00 -29.41
C TYR A 541 -5.38 53.08 -30.07
N THR A 542 -5.43 52.83 -31.38
CA THR A 542 -4.41 52.01 -32.07
C THR A 542 -3.61 52.77 -33.10
N ARG A 543 -4.15 53.89 -33.63
CA ARG A 543 -3.54 54.70 -34.69
C ARG A 543 -2.89 55.98 -34.14
N ILE A 544 -2.25 55.82 -33.01
CA ILE A 544 -1.48 56.83 -32.29
C ILE A 544 0.01 56.60 -32.51
N LEU A 545 0.78 57.68 -32.64
CA LEU A 545 2.21 57.63 -32.92
C LEU A 545 3.02 56.85 -31.87
N PRO A 546 2.75 56.93 -30.55
CA PRO A 546 3.46 56.10 -29.57
C PRO A 546 3.36 54.59 -29.82
N ASN A 547 2.27 54.11 -30.43
CA ASN A 547 2.06 52.70 -30.76
C ASN A 547 2.72 52.28 -32.09
N THR A 548 3.61 53.10 -32.65
CA THR A 548 4.23 52.84 -33.95
C THR A 548 5.73 52.57 -33.84
N MET A 549 6.20 51.70 -34.72
CA MET A 549 7.62 51.46 -34.99
C MET A 549 7.85 51.47 -36.51
N PRO A 550 8.85 52.22 -37.00
CA PRO A 550 9.14 52.29 -38.43
C PRO A 550 9.67 50.94 -38.92
N GLN A 551 9.05 50.39 -39.96
CA GLN A 551 9.49 49.14 -40.62
C GLN A 551 9.56 49.30 -42.13
N ALA A 552 10.56 48.67 -42.76
CA ALA A 552 10.60 48.56 -44.20
C ALA A 552 9.37 47.77 -44.71
N ARG A 553 8.82 48.19 -45.86
CA ARG A 553 7.57 47.61 -46.40
C ARG A 553 7.65 46.11 -46.63
N GLU A 554 8.77 45.64 -47.16
CA GLU A 554 8.99 44.23 -47.44
C GLU A 554 9.15 43.40 -46.16
N PHE A 555 9.87 43.94 -45.17
CA PHE A 555 9.97 43.34 -43.83
C PHE A 555 8.59 43.18 -43.19
N TYR A 556 7.79 44.25 -43.19
CA TYR A 556 6.45 44.21 -42.62
C TYR A 556 5.59 43.12 -43.28
N ARG A 557 5.56 43.08 -44.62
CA ARG A 557 4.70 42.17 -45.39
C ARG A 557 5.11 40.71 -45.28
N LEU A 558 6.41 40.41 -45.39
CA LEU A 558 6.91 39.03 -45.48
C LEU A 558 7.20 38.41 -44.11
N ARG A 559 7.48 39.24 -43.11
CA ARG A 559 7.92 38.78 -41.78
C ARG A 559 7.00 39.21 -40.65
N TRP A 560 6.81 40.52 -40.47
CA TRP A 560 6.11 41.03 -39.29
C TRP A 560 4.65 40.58 -39.21
N THR A 561 3.87 40.73 -40.29
CA THR A 561 2.46 40.32 -40.31
C THR A 561 2.28 38.82 -40.11
N ARG A 562 3.24 38.02 -40.60
CA ARG A 562 3.25 36.56 -40.41
C ARG A 562 3.51 36.19 -38.96
N LEU A 563 4.47 36.86 -38.30
CA LEU A 563 4.72 36.71 -36.86
C LEU A 563 3.50 37.15 -36.02
N GLU A 564 2.88 38.29 -36.35
CA GLU A 564 1.66 38.74 -35.68
C GLU A 564 0.53 37.71 -35.79
N SER A 565 0.33 37.15 -36.99
CA SER A 565 -0.64 36.08 -37.18
C SER A 565 -0.27 34.84 -36.37
N TRP A 566 0.99 34.42 -36.40
CA TRP A 566 1.46 33.24 -35.70
C TRP A 566 1.25 33.37 -34.18
N VAL A 567 1.62 34.50 -33.57
CA VAL A 567 1.38 34.74 -32.15
C VAL A 567 -0.12 34.81 -31.83
N GLY A 568 -0.90 35.47 -32.69
CA GLY A 568 -2.34 35.62 -32.51
C GLY A 568 -3.13 34.31 -32.59
N THR A 569 -2.65 33.32 -33.37
CA THR A 569 -3.42 32.10 -33.66
C THR A 569 -2.70 30.79 -33.32
N GLN A 570 -1.39 30.68 -33.50
CA GLN A 570 -0.63 29.43 -33.35
C GLN A 570 0.07 29.28 -32.00
N HIS A 571 0.48 30.37 -31.35
CA HIS A 571 1.02 30.29 -29.98
C HIS A 571 -0.01 29.67 -29.04
N ASN A 572 0.30 28.51 -28.46
CA ASN A 572 -0.56 27.72 -27.59
C ASN A 572 -2.05 27.73 -28.01
N PRO A 573 -2.44 26.90 -29.00
CA PRO A 573 -3.79 26.86 -29.58
C PRO A 573 -4.93 26.72 -28.57
N LEU A 574 -4.67 26.06 -27.45
CA LEU A 574 -5.67 25.73 -26.44
C LEU A 574 -5.90 26.88 -25.43
N ALA A 575 -5.00 27.86 -25.39
CA ALA A 575 -5.13 29.00 -24.51
C ALA A 575 -6.01 30.09 -25.14
N ASN A 576 -7.06 30.48 -24.40
CA ASN A 576 -7.90 31.62 -24.76
C ASN A 576 -7.25 32.97 -24.44
N ARG A 577 -6.40 33.01 -23.40
CA ARG A 577 -5.76 34.25 -22.94
C ARG A 577 -4.27 34.21 -23.19
N VAL A 578 -3.77 35.26 -23.83
CA VAL A 578 -2.36 35.41 -24.20
C VAL A 578 -1.89 36.81 -23.79
N ILE A 579 -0.71 36.88 -23.19
CA ILE A 579 0.04 38.12 -22.95
C ILE A 579 1.08 38.24 -24.05
N ILE A 580 1.17 39.40 -24.67
CA ILE A 580 2.12 39.66 -25.76
C ILE A 580 2.95 40.89 -25.41
N PHE A 581 4.27 40.72 -25.37
CA PHE A 581 5.23 41.82 -25.33
C PHE A 581 5.86 42.00 -26.70
N SER A 582 6.05 43.23 -27.16
CA SER A 582 6.65 43.49 -28.47
C SER A 582 7.37 44.83 -28.51
N GLY A 583 8.52 44.89 -29.18
CA GLY A 583 9.30 46.12 -29.25
C GLY A 583 10.33 46.14 -30.38
N PRO A 584 10.87 47.33 -30.70
CA PRO A 584 12.10 47.47 -31.47
C PRO A 584 13.34 47.20 -30.61
N VAL A 585 14.48 47.00 -31.26
CA VAL A 585 15.80 47.09 -30.61
C VAL A 585 16.67 48.08 -31.38
N PHE A 586 17.39 48.90 -30.64
CA PHE A 586 18.25 49.96 -31.16
C PHE A 586 19.72 49.58 -31.00
N ARG A 587 20.54 50.06 -31.94
CA ARG A 587 21.99 50.12 -31.86
C ARG A 587 22.41 51.56 -32.14
N PRO A 588 23.57 52.02 -31.65
CA PRO A 588 24.17 53.28 -32.10
C PRO A 588 24.16 53.29 -33.64
N ALA A 589 23.47 54.25 -34.24
CA ALA A 589 23.07 54.15 -35.64
C ALA A 589 24.08 54.76 -36.61
N ASP A 590 24.38 54.02 -37.68
CA ASP A 590 25.04 54.55 -38.88
C ASP A 590 24.05 55.36 -39.77
N GLN A 591 22.73 55.15 -39.64
CA GLN A 591 21.68 55.82 -40.40
C GLN A 591 20.45 56.20 -39.53
N PRO A 592 20.30 57.47 -39.12
CA PRO A 592 19.19 57.91 -38.29
C PRO A 592 17.90 58.19 -39.09
N ILE A 593 16.74 57.94 -38.48
CA ILE A 593 15.41 58.33 -38.96
C ILE A 593 14.99 59.60 -38.23
N GLY A 594 14.98 60.75 -38.92
CA GLY A 594 14.55 62.02 -38.31
C GLY A 594 15.34 62.39 -37.04
N GLY A 595 16.64 62.09 -37.01
CA GLY A 595 17.54 62.44 -35.91
C GLY A 595 17.65 61.40 -34.79
N VAL A 596 16.92 60.29 -34.84
CA VAL A 596 17.03 59.17 -33.88
C VAL A 596 17.50 57.87 -34.56
N PRO A 597 18.13 56.93 -33.83
CA PRO A 597 18.50 55.63 -34.39
C PRO A 597 17.33 54.86 -35.01
N ALA A 598 17.52 54.30 -36.20
CA ALA A 598 16.59 53.33 -36.77
C ALA A 598 16.62 52.02 -35.95
N PRO A 599 15.48 51.34 -35.75
CA PRO A 599 15.48 49.98 -35.23
C PRO A 599 16.31 49.05 -36.11
N TYR A 600 17.24 48.30 -35.54
CA TYR A 600 18.01 47.29 -36.28
C TYR A 600 17.38 45.91 -36.22
N ALA A 601 16.44 45.71 -35.29
CA ALA A 601 15.70 44.47 -35.12
C ALA A 601 14.36 44.75 -34.43
N TYR A 602 13.48 43.75 -34.48
CA TYR A 602 12.18 43.76 -33.82
C TYR A 602 11.99 42.43 -33.11
N TRP A 603 11.25 42.45 -32.00
CA TRP A 603 11.01 41.28 -31.20
C TRP A 603 9.55 41.18 -30.75
N LYS A 604 9.13 39.95 -30.46
CA LYS A 604 7.83 39.65 -29.85
C LYS A 604 7.97 38.44 -28.94
N LEU A 605 7.38 38.52 -27.75
CA LEU A 605 7.31 37.43 -26.78
C LEU A 605 5.84 37.19 -26.43
N ALA A 606 5.40 35.95 -26.46
CA ALA A 606 4.05 35.54 -26.13
C ALA A 606 4.07 34.57 -24.94
N VAL A 607 3.18 34.80 -23.98
CA VAL A 607 2.99 33.96 -22.79
C VAL A 607 1.53 33.62 -22.67
N SER A 608 1.23 32.37 -22.41
CA SER A 608 -0.15 31.91 -22.19
C SER A 608 -0.22 30.89 -21.08
N SER A 609 -1.43 30.68 -20.57
CA SER A 609 -1.77 29.58 -19.69
C SER A 609 -3.00 28.85 -20.23
N VAL A 610 -2.96 27.52 -20.26
CA VAL A 610 -4.15 26.70 -20.46
C VAL A 610 -4.75 26.39 -19.09
N PRO A 611 -6.01 26.76 -18.81
CA PRO A 611 -6.67 26.31 -17.60
C PRO A 611 -6.81 24.79 -17.58
N ALA A 612 -6.63 24.21 -16.39
CA ALA A 612 -6.89 22.82 -15.99
C ALA A 612 -7.98 22.05 -16.77
N ALA A 613 -9.05 22.75 -17.14
CA ALA A 613 -10.38 22.18 -17.38
C ALA A 613 -10.70 21.84 -18.84
N ALA A 614 -9.74 21.74 -19.75
CA ALA A 614 -10.04 21.30 -21.12
C ALA A 614 -10.40 19.79 -21.22
N LYS A 615 -10.22 18.99 -20.14
CA LYS A 615 -10.38 17.52 -20.16
C LYS A 615 -11.12 16.88 -18.97
N GLY A 616 -11.81 17.64 -18.12
CA GLY A 616 -12.57 17.05 -16.99
C GLY A 616 -11.73 16.46 -15.84
N GLU A 617 -10.40 16.38 -15.99
CA GLU A 617 -9.44 16.20 -14.89
C GLU A 617 -8.95 17.58 -14.43
N VAL A 618 -8.91 17.83 -13.12
CA VAL A 618 -8.28 19.03 -12.54
C VAL A 618 -6.76 18.91 -12.76
N ARG A 619 -6.26 19.39 -13.90
CA ARG A 619 -4.82 19.49 -14.18
C ARG A 619 -4.29 20.87 -13.78
N GLU A 620 -3.00 21.01 -13.53
CA GLU A 620 -2.43 22.34 -13.30
C GLU A 620 -2.43 23.19 -14.56
N PRO A 621 -2.49 24.54 -14.44
CA PRO A 621 -2.33 25.41 -15.58
C PRO A 621 -0.96 25.22 -16.25
N GLU A 622 -0.96 24.87 -17.54
CA GLU A 622 0.25 24.71 -18.32
C GLU A 622 0.63 26.06 -18.95
N PHE A 623 1.83 26.54 -18.63
CA PHE A 623 2.37 27.78 -19.19
C PHE A 623 3.17 27.49 -20.45
N VAL A 624 3.01 28.35 -21.46
CA VAL A 624 3.76 28.25 -22.71
C VAL A 624 4.32 29.63 -23.04
N VAL A 625 5.62 29.68 -23.36
CA VAL A 625 6.34 30.88 -23.76
C VAL A 625 6.98 30.69 -25.12
N ASP A 626 6.82 31.68 -26.00
CA ASP A 626 7.56 31.78 -27.26
C ASP A 626 8.15 33.17 -27.43
N ALA A 627 9.46 33.23 -27.68
CA ALA A 627 10.22 34.47 -27.86
C ALA A 627 10.85 34.52 -29.26
N PHE A 628 10.65 35.65 -29.97
CA PHE A 628 11.13 35.85 -31.34
C PHE A 628 11.95 37.13 -31.47
N PHE A 629 13.01 37.07 -32.28
CA PHE A 629 13.86 38.21 -32.64
C PHE A 629 14.16 38.17 -34.14
N ILE A 630 13.79 39.24 -34.86
CA ILE A 630 13.98 39.33 -36.30
C ILE A 630 14.82 40.58 -36.63
N PRO A 631 16.04 40.42 -37.17
CA PRO A 631 16.82 41.53 -37.71
C PRO A 631 16.06 42.27 -38.82
N ALA A 632 16.17 43.60 -38.85
CA ALA A 632 15.45 44.44 -39.81
C ALA A 632 15.87 44.16 -41.27
N ASP A 633 17.12 43.74 -41.47
CA ASP A 633 17.75 43.36 -42.74
C ASP A 633 17.55 41.87 -43.10
N ALA A 634 16.81 41.11 -42.29
CA ALA A 634 16.52 39.71 -42.59
C ALA A 634 15.83 39.54 -43.96
N ILE A 635 16.15 38.46 -44.65
CA ILE A 635 15.62 38.13 -45.99
C ILE A 635 14.76 36.86 -45.97
N GLY A 636 13.84 36.77 -46.92
CA GLY A 636 12.88 35.66 -47.05
C GLY A 636 11.61 35.86 -46.21
N GLU A 637 10.75 34.83 -46.23
CA GLU A 637 9.52 34.80 -45.43
C GLU A 637 9.80 34.49 -43.95
N PHE A 638 8.80 34.75 -43.10
CA PHE A 638 8.85 34.34 -41.70
C PHE A 638 8.87 32.81 -41.58
N ASP A 639 9.79 32.31 -40.76
CA ASP A 639 9.86 30.93 -40.32
C ASP A 639 10.02 30.94 -38.79
N PRO A 640 9.05 30.42 -38.02
CA PRO A 640 9.12 30.45 -36.56
C PRO A 640 10.35 29.73 -36.03
N GLU A 641 10.78 28.62 -36.64
CA GLU A 641 11.93 27.85 -36.15
C GLU A 641 13.25 28.60 -36.35
N ARG A 642 13.31 29.47 -37.37
CA ARG A 642 14.50 30.28 -37.66
C ARG A 642 14.66 31.47 -36.71
N TYR A 643 13.55 32.07 -36.27
CA TYR A 643 13.57 33.33 -35.53
C TYR A 643 13.24 33.20 -34.03
N ARG A 644 12.80 32.01 -33.60
CA ARG A 644 12.59 31.71 -32.17
C ARG A 644 13.93 31.55 -31.46
N LEU A 645 14.00 32.02 -30.22
CA LEU A 645 15.21 31.94 -29.39
C LEU A 645 14.84 31.77 -27.92
N PRO A 646 15.79 31.34 -27.06
CA PRO A 646 15.60 31.37 -25.63
C PRO A 646 15.32 32.78 -25.12
N VAL A 647 14.45 32.90 -24.11
CA VAL A 647 14.11 34.15 -23.42
C VAL A 647 15.36 34.85 -22.90
N ALA A 648 16.29 34.10 -22.30
CA ALA A 648 17.53 34.65 -21.76
C ALA A 648 18.41 35.33 -22.84
N GLU A 649 18.35 34.87 -24.09
CA GLU A 649 19.06 35.51 -25.20
C GLU A 649 18.28 36.76 -25.69
N LEU A 650 16.95 36.74 -25.63
CA LEU A 650 16.14 37.93 -25.90
C LEU A 650 16.39 39.03 -24.86
N GLU A 651 16.47 38.69 -23.57
CA GLU A 651 16.79 39.61 -22.48
C GLU A 651 18.11 40.34 -22.71
N LYS A 652 19.17 39.59 -23.05
CA LYS A 652 20.48 40.17 -23.39
C LYS A 652 20.40 41.14 -24.56
N ARG A 653 19.62 40.81 -25.60
CA ARG A 653 19.49 41.64 -26.80
C ARG A 653 18.64 42.88 -26.59
N THR A 654 17.68 42.82 -25.68
CA THR A 654 16.70 43.89 -25.44
C THR A 654 17.04 44.75 -24.22
N SER A 655 17.98 44.31 -23.38
CA SER A 655 18.23 44.89 -22.05
C SER A 655 16.97 44.92 -21.17
N LEU A 656 16.13 43.90 -21.32
CA LEU A 656 14.92 43.68 -20.52
C LEU A 656 15.10 42.45 -19.64
N ASN A 657 14.38 42.42 -18.53
CA ASN A 657 14.14 41.20 -17.76
C ASN A 657 12.64 40.91 -17.73
N PHE A 658 12.25 39.77 -18.28
CA PHE A 658 10.84 39.36 -18.39
C PHE A 658 10.31 38.70 -17.11
N GLY A 659 11.20 38.35 -16.20
CA GLY A 659 10.88 37.83 -14.88
C GLY A 659 10.87 36.31 -14.82
N THR A 660 10.97 35.80 -13.58
CA THR A 660 11.28 34.40 -13.27
C THR A 660 10.33 33.42 -13.95
N LEU A 661 9.02 33.64 -13.92
CA LEU A 661 8.05 32.71 -14.50
C LEU A 661 8.29 32.50 -16.01
N ILE A 662 8.54 33.57 -16.76
CA ILE A 662 8.77 33.50 -18.21
C ILE A 662 10.08 32.76 -18.49
N GLU A 663 11.13 33.02 -17.71
CA GLU A 663 12.43 32.34 -17.85
C GLU A 663 12.34 30.84 -17.54
N TRP A 664 11.50 30.45 -16.57
CA TRP A 664 11.35 29.06 -16.12
C TRP A 664 10.51 28.20 -17.06
N THR A 665 9.63 28.84 -17.83
CA THR A 665 8.70 28.19 -18.77
C THR A 665 9.19 28.29 -20.23
N ASP A 666 10.44 28.72 -20.42
CA ASP A 666 11.10 28.76 -21.72
C ASP A 666 11.41 27.34 -22.24
N SER A 667 10.52 26.85 -23.10
CA SER A 667 10.63 25.54 -23.75
C SER A 667 11.82 25.42 -24.72
N VAL A 668 12.38 26.54 -25.20
CA VAL A 668 13.56 26.51 -26.09
C VAL A 668 14.82 26.26 -25.28
N LYS A 669 14.89 26.82 -24.06
CA LYS A 669 15.99 26.56 -23.12
C LYS A 669 15.94 25.13 -22.56
N ASN A 670 14.74 24.60 -22.34
CA ASN A 670 14.53 23.25 -21.81
C ASN A 670 13.76 22.38 -22.83
N PRO A 671 14.40 21.97 -23.94
CA PRO A 671 13.74 21.17 -24.96
C PRO A 671 13.61 19.71 -24.50
N GLY A 672 12.41 19.14 -24.51
CA GLY A 672 12.19 17.74 -24.19
C GLY A 672 10.90 17.47 -23.41
N PRO A 673 10.71 16.24 -22.90
CA PRO A 673 9.59 15.92 -22.01
C PRO A 673 9.63 16.72 -20.69
N ASP A 674 10.82 17.19 -20.29
CA ASP A 674 11.05 18.08 -19.15
C ASP A 674 10.91 19.54 -19.59
N GLY A 675 9.66 19.98 -19.84
CA GLY A 675 9.35 21.22 -20.55
C GLY A 675 9.61 22.53 -19.79
N THR A 676 10.10 22.47 -18.55
CA THR A 676 10.39 23.66 -17.71
C THR A 676 11.70 23.51 -16.93
N ALA A 677 12.21 24.62 -16.40
CA ALA A 677 13.36 24.60 -15.50
C ALA A 677 13.09 23.82 -14.21
N ALA A 678 11.84 23.74 -13.76
CA ALA A 678 11.46 22.94 -12.60
C ALA A 678 11.53 21.44 -12.88
N ASP A 679 11.17 21.00 -14.08
CA ASP A 679 11.28 19.60 -14.49
C ASP A 679 12.76 19.18 -14.58
N ALA A 680 13.61 20.04 -15.17
CA ALA A 680 15.05 19.83 -15.19
C ALA A 680 15.66 19.77 -13.78
N LEU A 681 15.20 20.64 -12.87
CA LEU A 681 15.65 20.65 -11.47
C LEU A 681 15.16 19.43 -10.70
N ALA A 682 13.90 19.01 -10.91
CA ALA A 682 13.33 17.79 -10.34
C ALA A 682 14.12 16.54 -10.77
N GLY A 683 14.52 16.46 -12.04
CA GLY A 683 15.36 15.37 -12.55
C GLY A 683 16.76 15.31 -11.90
N ARG A 684 17.26 16.44 -11.40
CA ARG A 684 18.56 16.55 -10.72
C ARG A 684 18.51 16.22 -9.23
N VAL A 685 17.34 16.10 -8.60
CA VAL A 685 17.21 15.86 -7.13
C VAL A 685 18.00 14.62 -6.67
N LYS A 686 18.14 13.60 -7.52
CA LYS A 686 18.96 12.39 -7.23
C LYS A 686 20.43 12.71 -6.94
N LEU A 687 20.94 13.85 -7.42
CA LEU A 687 22.31 14.29 -7.18
C LEU A 687 22.52 14.83 -5.77
N LEU A 688 21.48 14.98 -4.94
CA LEU A 688 21.62 15.32 -3.51
C LEU A 688 22.43 14.28 -2.72
N ASP A 689 22.57 13.07 -3.24
CA ASP A 689 23.38 11.99 -2.67
C ASP A 689 24.85 11.99 -3.15
N SER A 690 25.27 13.00 -3.93
CA SER A 690 26.63 13.07 -4.49
C SER A 690 27.65 13.53 -3.45
N ALA A 691 28.86 12.96 -3.49
CA ALA A 691 29.93 13.22 -2.52
C ALA A 691 30.79 14.47 -2.80
N ASP A 692 30.58 15.16 -3.94
CA ASP A 692 31.59 16.05 -4.52
C ASP A 692 31.32 17.57 -4.35
N GLY A 693 30.60 18.00 -3.31
CA GLY A 693 30.21 19.41 -3.09
C GLY A 693 29.15 19.96 -4.08
N ALA A 694 28.86 19.20 -5.14
CA ALA A 694 27.76 19.46 -6.06
C ALA A 694 26.37 19.28 -5.41
N SER A 695 26.28 18.48 -4.35
CA SER A 695 25.06 18.27 -3.55
C SER A 695 24.67 19.52 -2.76
N ASP A 696 25.64 20.21 -2.14
CA ASP A 696 25.39 21.45 -1.41
C ASP A 696 24.91 22.57 -2.34
N ALA A 697 25.59 22.76 -3.48
CA ALA A 697 25.19 23.76 -4.47
C ALA A 697 23.78 23.49 -5.04
N LEU A 698 23.44 22.23 -5.31
CA LEU A 698 22.10 21.84 -5.73
C LEU A 698 21.08 22.04 -4.62
N ARG A 699 21.41 21.72 -3.37
CA ARG A 699 20.54 21.94 -2.22
C ARG A 699 20.22 23.42 -2.06
N ASP A 700 21.23 24.29 -2.12
CA ASP A 700 21.04 25.74 -2.04
C ASP A 700 20.18 26.27 -3.20
N GLU A 701 20.37 25.74 -4.42
CA GLU A 701 19.54 26.03 -5.58
C GLU A 701 18.08 25.62 -5.34
N LEU A 702 17.83 24.40 -4.85
CA LEU A 702 16.49 23.90 -4.52
C LEU A 702 15.82 24.76 -3.42
N ILE A 703 16.54 25.10 -2.36
CA ILE A 703 16.03 25.95 -1.27
C ILE A 703 15.63 27.33 -1.80
N ALA A 704 16.49 27.95 -2.61
CA ALA A 704 16.22 29.26 -3.21
C ALA A 704 14.97 29.23 -4.11
N VAL A 705 14.78 28.14 -4.86
CA VAL A 705 13.64 27.93 -5.74
C VAL A 705 12.34 27.74 -4.97
N LEU A 706 12.35 26.90 -3.93
CA LEU A 706 11.19 26.63 -3.09
C LEU A 706 10.74 27.89 -2.32
N GLY A 707 11.70 28.71 -1.89
CA GLY A 707 11.48 29.98 -1.22
C GLY A 707 11.08 31.14 -2.13
N ASN A 708 11.12 30.99 -3.46
CA ASN A 708 10.83 32.09 -4.38
C ASN A 708 9.31 32.31 -4.55
N PRO A 709 8.74 33.43 -4.05
CA PRO A 709 7.31 33.69 -4.16
C PRO A 709 6.85 34.00 -5.59
N ASP A 710 7.77 34.43 -6.47
CA ASP A 710 7.47 34.79 -7.86
C ASP A 710 7.37 33.55 -8.77
N LEU A 711 7.85 32.39 -8.30
CA LEU A 711 7.69 31.12 -9.01
C LEU A 711 6.29 30.53 -8.69
N PRO A 712 5.48 30.15 -9.70
CA PRO A 712 4.17 29.58 -9.46
C PRO A 712 4.21 28.32 -8.60
N ALA A 713 3.16 28.13 -7.82
CA ALA A 713 3.00 26.93 -7.02
C ALA A 713 3.10 25.63 -7.85
N PRO A 714 2.58 25.53 -9.09
CA PRO A 714 2.80 24.35 -9.94
C PRO A 714 4.27 23.98 -10.18
N GLU A 715 5.11 24.96 -10.50
CA GLU A 715 6.53 24.72 -10.77
C GLU A 715 7.27 24.28 -9.50
N ARG A 716 6.97 24.93 -8.36
CA ARG A 716 7.50 24.49 -7.05
C ARG A 716 7.02 23.08 -6.68
N ARG A 717 5.78 22.73 -7.00
CA ARG A 717 5.18 21.41 -6.69
C ARG A 717 5.91 20.28 -7.39
N LYS A 718 6.35 20.45 -8.64
CA LYS A 718 7.16 19.45 -9.38
C LYS A 718 8.44 19.09 -8.64
N VAL A 719 9.15 20.11 -8.17
CA VAL A 719 10.39 19.95 -7.38
C VAL A 719 10.10 19.24 -6.05
N VAL A 720 9.05 19.66 -5.34
CA VAL A 720 8.63 19.01 -4.08
C VAL A 720 8.21 17.56 -4.30
N ALA A 721 7.48 17.25 -5.38
CA ALA A 721 7.07 15.88 -5.68
C ALA A 721 8.28 14.95 -5.88
N ALA A 722 9.32 15.41 -6.59
CA ALA A 722 10.57 14.65 -6.74
C ALA A 722 11.33 14.47 -5.41
N LEU A 723 11.33 15.50 -4.56
CA LEU A 723 11.90 15.40 -3.20
C LEU A 723 11.12 14.41 -2.32
N VAL A 724 9.80 14.39 -2.41
CA VAL A 724 8.92 13.47 -1.69
C VAL A 724 9.12 12.03 -2.16
N GLU A 725 9.27 11.81 -3.47
CA GLU A 725 9.62 10.49 -4.03
C GLU A 725 10.97 9.99 -3.45
N MET A 726 11.97 10.87 -3.45
CA MET A 726 13.29 10.60 -2.85
C MET A 726 13.22 10.33 -1.34
N ALA A 727 12.32 10.99 -0.61
CA ALA A 727 12.07 10.73 0.80
C ALA A 727 11.30 9.43 1.06
N GLY A 728 10.83 8.74 0.03
CA GLY A 728 10.21 7.43 0.16
C GLY A 728 11.18 6.40 0.76
N LEU A 729 10.65 5.51 1.60
CA LEU A 729 11.43 4.53 2.36
C LEU A 729 12.45 3.75 1.51
N ARG A 730 12.04 3.34 0.30
CA ARG A 730 12.88 2.59 -0.65
C ARG A 730 14.08 3.39 -1.17
N HIS A 731 13.91 4.68 -1.37
CA HIS A 731 14.99 5.55 -1.86
C HIS A 731 15.93 5.88 -0.71
N MET A 732 15.39 6.32 0.43
CA MET A 732 16.15 6.69 1.63
C MET A 732 17.08 5.57 2.13
N THR A 733 16.68 4.29 2.05
CA THR A 733 17.56 3.17 2.42
C THR A 733 18.80 3.05 1.53
N GLY A 734 18.70 3.47 0.26
CA GLY A 734 19.79 3.44 -0.71
C GLY A 734 20.71 4.67 -0.67
N LEU A 735 20.32 5.75 0.01
CA LEU A 735 21.12 6.99 0.10
C LEU A 735 22.24 6.88 1.14
N THR A 736 23.29 7.66 0.93
CA THR A 736 24.30 7.99 1.93
C THR A 736 23.69 8.80 3.09
N PRO A 737 24.31 8.81 4.30
CA PRO A 737 23.82 9.64 5.41
C PRO A 737 23.69 11.12 5.02
N ALA A 738 24.69 11.68 4.34
CA ALA A 738 24.64 13.06 3.85
C ALA A 738 23.49 13.28 2.84
N GLY A 739 23.24 12.31 1.95
CA GLY A 739 22.11 12.35 1.03
C GLY A 739 20.75 12.36 1.74
N ARG A 740 20.59 11.58 2.82
CA ARG A 740 19.38 11.58 3.65
C ARG A 740 19.15 12.94 4.31
N SER A 741 20.17 13.48 4.97
CA SER A 741 20.11 14.82 5.57
C SER A 741 19.75 15.88 4.53
N ASN A 742 20.40 15.86 3.36
CA ASN A 742 20.13 16.82 2.28
C ASN A 742 18.69 16.78 1.79
N VAL A 743 18.10 15.59 1.61
CA VAL A 743 16.69 15.45 1.21
C VAL A 743 15.75 16.01 2.28
N LEU A 744 15.98 15.65 3.55
CA LEU A 744 15.13 16.10 4.66
C LEU A 744 15.24 17.60 4.92
N GLU A 745 16.45 18.17 4.90
CA GLU A 745 16.68 19.61 5.01
C GLU A 745 16.05 20.39 3.86
N THR A 746 16.13 19.87 2.64
CA THR A 746 15.48 20.51 1.49
C THR A 746 13.95 20.48 1.63
N LEU A 747 13.37 19.35 2.07
CA LEU A 747 11.92 19.28 2.35
C LEU A 747 11.50 20.24 3.48
N LEU A 748 12.35 20.43 4.48
CA LEU A 748 12.13 21.43 5.54
C LEU A 748 12.17 22.87 5.03
N SER A 749 12.76 23.13 3.87
CA SER A 749 12.74 24.48 3.29
C SER A 749 11.42 24.82 2.61
N VAL A 750 10.54 23.84 2.36
CA VAL A 750 9.24 24.06 1.73
C VAL A 750 8.39 25.01 2.61
N PRO A 751 7.94 26.16 2.07
CA PRO A 751 7.09 27.09 2.82
C PRO A 751 5.82 26.42 3.36
N PRO A 752 5.46 26.60 4.65
CA PRO A 752 4.32 25.91 5.26
C PRO A 752 2.96 26.18 4.58
N ASP A 753 2.78 27.36 4.00
CA ASP A 753 1.57 27.76 3.29
C ASP A 753 1.32 26.93 2.02
N LEU A 754 2.39 26.42 1.38
CA LEU A 754 2.26 25.58 0.18
C LEU A 754 1.62 24.22 0.50
N TRP A 755 1.92 23.65 1.66
CA TRP A 755 1.31 22.39 2.12
C TRP A 755 -0.20 22.52 2.37
N SER A 756 -0.68 23.74 2.68
CA SER A 756 -2.10 24.00 2.92
C SER A 756 -2.92 24.25 1.65
N ARG A 757 -2.29 24.22 0.46
CA ARG A 757 -2.99 24.53 -0.78
C ARG A 757 -3.82 23.34 -1.28
N PRO A 758 -5.07 23.56 -1.75
CA PRO A 758 -5.90 22.47 -2.27
C PRO A 758 -5.30 21.74 -3.48
N ASP A 759 -4.62 22.47 -4.36
CA ASP A 759 -3.92 21.90 -5.52
C ASP A 759 -2.69 21.06 -5.11
N TRP A 760 -2.21 21.14 -3.89
CA TRP A 760 -1.06 20.36 -3.40
C TRP A 760 -1.44 19.07 -2.66
N LEU A 761 -2.74 18.80 -2.50
CA LEU A 761 -3.24 17.70 -1.69
C LEU A 761 -2.60 16.32 -2.01
N PRO A 762 -2.39 15.91 -3.29
CA PRO A 762 -1.75 14.63 -3.58
C PRO A 762 -0.28 14.57 -3.13
N VAL A 763 0.46 15.67 -3.29
CA VAL A 763 1.87 15.77 -2.89
C VAL A 763 1.98 15.84 -1.37
N LEU A 764 1.07 16.54 -0.70
CA LEU A 764 0.96 16.53 0.76
C LEU A 764 0.74 15.11 1.29
N ALA A 765 -0.22 14.36 0.75
CA ALA A 765 -0.51 12.99 1.18
C ALA A 765 0.69 12.05 0.96
N ALA A 766 1.37 12.18 -0.18
CA ALA A 766 2.61 11.43 -0.45
C ALA A 766 3.72 11.78 0.53
N ALA A 767 3.90 13.07 0.87
CA ALA A 767 4.88 13.53 1.84
C ALA A 767 4.57 13.00 3.25
N ARG A 768 3.29 13.07 3.66
CA ARG A 768 2.81 12.54 4.95
C ARG A 768 3.11 11.04 5.05
N ARG A 769 2.82 10.28 4.00
CA ARG A 769 3.16 8.86 3.91
C ARG A 769 4.65 8.62 4.04
N ALA A 770 5.48 9.29 3.24
CA ALA A 770 6.93 9.09 3.26
C ALA A 770 7.51 9.35 4.66
N VAL A 771 7.11 10.46 5.31
CA VAL A 771 7.57 10.82 6.65
C VAL A 771 7.07 9.85 7.72
N ALA A 772 5.81 9.40 7.65
CA ALA A 772 5.29 8.39 8.57
C ALA A 772 6.01 7.03 8.41
N ASP A 773 6.21 6.58 7.18
CA ASP A 773 6.93 5.33 6.88
C ASP A 773 8.38 5.38 7.41
N LEU A 774 9.09 6.49 7.21
CA LEU A 774 10.44 6.69 7.77
C LEU A 774 10.44 6.69 9.30
N HIS A 775 9.46 7.31 9.93
CA HIS A 775 9.36 7.38 11.39
C HIS A 775 9.09 6.00 12.02
N MET A 776 8.39 5.13 11.31
CA MET A 776 8.10 3.76 11.74
C MET A 776 9.19 2.74 11.40
N SER A 777 10.19 3.14 10.61
CA SER A 777 11.15 2.20 10.02
C SER A 777 12.36 1.89 10.90
N GLU A 778 12.63 0.60 11.08
CA GLU A 778 13.87 0.03 11.61
C GLU A 778 14.36 -1.04 10.62
N VAL A 779 15.64 -1.03 10.25
CA VAL A 779 16.28 -2.03 9.37
C VAL A 779 17.40 -2.70 10.14
N ASP A 780 17.36 -4.04 10.25
CA ASP A 780 18.36 -4.83 10.98
C ASP A 780 18.59 -4.38 12.45
N GLY A 781 17.55 -3.82 13.08
CA GLY A 781 17.65 -3.25 14.44
C GLY A 781 18.30 -1.86 14.52
N HIS A 782 18.58 -1.23 13.38
CA HIS A 782 19.09 0.14 13.28
C HIS A 782 18.06 1.06 12.60
N ALA A 783 17.85 2.24 13.17
CA ALA A 783 17.01 3.25 12.51
C ALA A 783 17.66 3.72 11.20
N ILE A 784 16.88 3.82 10.12
CA ILE A 784 17.35 4.39 8.83
C ILE A 784 17.76 5.87 9.00
N ILE A 785 17.08 6.54 9.93
CA ILE A 785 17.26 7.94 10.28
C ILE A 785 18.10 8.00 11.55
N ASP A 786 19.26 8.66 11.47
CA ASP A 786 20.12 8.88 12.61
C ASP A 786 19.55 9.94 13.57
N ASP A 787 20.23 10.19 14.69
CA ASP A 787 19.75 11.13 15.71
C ASP A 787 19.69 12.59 15.21
N GLN A 788 20.55 12.95 14.25
CA GLN A 788 20.59 14.30 13.67
C GLN A 788 19.39 14.52 12.74
N ASP A 789 19.10 13.55 11.87
CA ASP A 789 17.97 13.59 10.94
C ASP A 789 16.61 13.37 11.64
N ARG A 790 16.62 12.79 12.86
CA ARG A 790 15.39 12.57 13.65
C ARG A 790 14.72 13.88 14.07
N GLU A 791 15.48 14.92 14.38
CA GLU A 791 14.95 16.25 14.68
C GLU A 791 14.28 16.86 13.44
N ALA A 792 14.93 16.73 12.28
CA ALA A 792 14.38 17.19 11.00
C ALA A 792 13.06 16.45 10.66
N LEU A 793 13.03 15.14 10.85
CA LEU A 793 11.84 14.32 10.63
C LEU A 793 10.68 14.69 11.56
N ASN A 794 10.95 14.95 12.84
CA ASN A 794 9.94 15.42 13.79
C ASN A 794 9.37 16.79 13.38
N THR A 795 10.24 17.71 12.96
CA THR A 795 9.81 19.02 12.46
C THR A 795 8.94 18.88 11.20
N LEU A 796 9.27 17.94 10.29
CA LEU A 796 8.45 17.64 9.12
C LEU A 796 7.07 17.09 9.51
N LYS A 797 6.98 16.22 10.53
CA LYS A 797 5.67 15.72 11.01
C LYS A 797 4.75 16.86 11.41
N ASP A 798 5.27 17.85 12.13
CA ASP A 798 4.49 19.02 12.55
C ASP A 798 4.03 19.86 11.34
N ARG A 799 4.94 20.12 10.39
CA ARG A 799 4.64 20.90 9.17
C ARG A 799 3.66 20.21 8.23
N LEU A 800 3.69 18.89 8.16
CA LEU A 800 2.79 18.07 7.34
C LEU A 800 1.49 17.72 8.07
N HIS A 801 1.27 18.29 9.26
CA HIS A 801 0.08 18.08 10.09
C HIS A 801 -0.14 16.61 10.49
N ILE A 802 0.94 15.87 10.73
CA ILE A 802 0.91 14.48 11.22
C ILE A 802 0.77 14.52 12.75
N GLN A 803 -0.40 14.95 13.18
CA GLN A 803 -0.81 15.02 14.58
C GLN A 803 -2.19 14.41 14.74
N ARG A 804 -2.60 14.15 15.98
CA ARG A 804 -3.90 13.51 16.25
C ARG A 804 -5.04 14.32 15.66
N SER A 805 -5.73 13.75 14.68
CA SER A 805 -6.87 14.35 14.01
C SER A 805 -8.04 14.55 14.99
N PRO A 806 -8.75 15.69 14.92
CA PRO A 806 -9.96 15.90 15.72
C PRO A 806 -11.14 15.05 15.23
N GLN A 807 -11.14 14.61 13.96
CA GLN A 807 -12.14 13.69 13.43
C GLN A 807 -11.89 12.27 13.93
N THR A 808 -12.96 11.61 14.41
CA THR A 808 -12.93 10.17 14.66
C THR A 808 -13.23 9.43 13.37
N VAL A 809 -12.37 8.48 13.01
CA VAL A 809 -12.48 7.70 11.76
C VAL A 809 -12.87 6.27 12.09
N TYR A 810 -13.98 5.80 11.52
CA TYR A 810 -14.43 4.40 11.58
C TYR A 810 -14.15 3.69 10.26
N VAL A 811 -13.80 2.40 10.32
CA VAL A 811 -13.45 1.62 9.14
C VAL A 811 -14.45 0.48 8.96
N GLN A 812 -15.28 0.57 7.92
CA GLN A 812 -16.20 -0.47 7.50
C GLN A 812 -15.63 -1.21 6.30
N PHE A 813 -15.43 -2.52 6.43
CA PHE A 813 -14.79 -3.32 5.38
C PHE A 813 -15.56 -4.57 4.96
N ALA A 814 -15.41 -4.95 3.69
CA ALA A 814 -15.90 -6.20 3.10
C ALA A 814 -14.86 -6.77 2.13
N GLY A 815 -14.92 -8.06 1.78
CA GLY A 815 -14.01 -8.66 0.79
C GLY A 815 -12.54 -8.86 1.23
N MET A 816 -12.08 -8.20 2.31
CA MET A 816 -10.72 -8.32 2.84
C MET A 816 -10.64 -9.03 4.21
N THR A 817 -9.43 -9.46 4.62
CA THR A 817 -9.21 -10.03 5.95
C THR A 817 -9.28 -8.94 7.02
N ARG A 818 -9.56 -9.33 8.28
CA ARG A 818 -9.54 -8.37 9.40
C ARG A 818 -8.11 -7.85 9.65
N GLU A 819 -7.11 -8.69 9.41
CA GLU A 819 -5.70 -8.37 9.55
C GLU A 819 -5.28 -7.28 8.56
N ASP A 820 -5.73 -7.38 7.29
CA ASP A 820 -5.50 -6.33 6.28
C ASP A 820 -6.18 -5.00 6.68
N ALA A 821 -7.41 -5.06 7.23
CA ALA A 821 -8.13 -3.87 7.68
C ALA A 821 -7.44 -3.20 8.89
N GLN A 822 -6.89 -4.01 9.79
CA GLN A 822 -6.08 -3.53 10.92
C GLN A 822 -4.75 -2.95 10.45
N ALA A 823 -4.10 -3.55 9.45
CA ALA A 823 -2.87 -3.02 8.86
C ALA A 823 -3.11 -1.67 8.16
N LEU A 824 -4.21 -1.52 7.43
CA LEU A 824 -4.63 -0.23 6.87
C LEU A 824 -4.86 0.81 7.97
N SER A 825 -5.59 0.42 9.02
CA SER A 825 -5.87 1.31 10.16
C SER A 825 -4.59 1.71 10.89
N ALA A 826 -3.62 0.80 11.02
CA ALA A 826 -2.31 1.12 11.60
C ALA A 826 -1.56 2.18 10.78
N LYS A 827 -1.54 2.06 9.45
CA LYS A 827 -0.96 3.08 8.56
C LYS A 827 -1.66 4.43 8.72
N MET A 828 -2.99 4.45 8.77
CA MET A 828 -3.74 5.69 8.95
C MET A 828 -3.51 6.31 10.34
N ARG A 829 -3.39 5.51 11.40
CA ARG A 829 -3.02 6.00 12.74
C ARG A 829 -1.62 6.62 12.75
N ALA A 830 -0.67 6.05 12.00
CA ALA A 830 0.68 6.61 11.86
C ALA A 830 0.68 7.99 11.18
N LEU A 831 -0.32 8.25 10.32
CA LEU A 831 -0.58 9.56 9.71
C LEU A 831 -1.32 10.54 10.65
N GLY A 832 -1.63 10.12 11.88
CA GLY A 832 -2.32 10.93 12.88
C GLY A 832 -3.84 10.78 12.89
N TRP A 833 -4.43 9.91 12.07
CA TRP A 833 -5.89 9.71 12.08
C TRP A 833 -6.36 9.03 13.38
N ASN A 834 -7.40 9.59 14.00
CA ASN A 834 -7.97 9.07 15.24
C ASN A 834 -8.93 7.91 14.93
N ILE A 835 -8.35 6.72 14.73
CA ILE A 835 -9.09 5.46 14.54
C ILE A 835 -9.12 4.68 15.87
N PRO A 836 -10.30 4.46 16.47
CA PRO A 836 -10.46 3.68 17.69
C PRO A 836 -9.87 2.26 17.59
N SER A 837 -9.69 1.59 18.73
CA SER A 837 -9.31 0.19 18.78
C SER A 837 -10.25 -0.58 19.72
N PRO A 838 -11.09 -1.51 19.20
CA PRO A 838 -11.30 -1.78 17.78
C PRO A 838 -12.04 -0.63 17.09
N GLY A 839 -11.63 -0.29 15.87
CA GLY A 839 -12.27 0.73 15.02
C GLY A 839 -12.72 0.16 13.67
N GLU A 840 -12.43 -1.13 13.45
CA GLU A 840 -12.64 -1.86 12.21
C GLU A 840 -13.83 -2.82 12.33
N GLU A 841 -14.87 -2.58 11.53
CA GLU A 841 -16.09 -3.38 11.51
C GLU A 841 -16.28 -4.06 10.15
N ARG A 842 -16.57 -5.36 10.16
CA ARG A 842 -16.90 -6.09 8.93
C ARG A 842 -18.37 -5.88 8.62
N VAL A 843 -18.68 -5.19 7.53
CA VAL A 843 -20.05 -4.82 7.16
C VAL A 843 -20.34 -5.27 5.73
N ALA A 844 -21.38 -6.10 5.54
CA ALA A 844 -21.74 -6.60 4.20
C ALA A 844 -22.05 -5.47 3.20
N ALA A 845 -22.61 -4.36 3.67
CA ALA A 845 -22.92 -3.19 2.85
C ALA A 845 -21.67 -2.43 2.33
N ALA A 846 -20.48 -2.71 2.87
CA ALA A 846 -19.22 -2.18 2.35
C ALA A 846 -18.74 -2.88 1.07
N ALA A 847 -19.38 -3.99 0.68
CA ALA A 847 -19.03 -4.70 -0.56
C ALA A 847 -19.19 -3.80 -1.80
N GLY A 848 -18.17 -3.75 -2.64
CA GLY A 848 -18.13 -2.91 -3.84
C GLY A 848 -18.01 -1.41 -3.55
N LYS A 849 -17.66 -1.02 -2.31
CA LYS A 849 -17.44 0.37 -1.91
C LYS A 849 -15.95 0.66 -1.76
N ASN A 850 -15.58 1.87 -2.15
CA ASN A 850 -14.29 2.50 -1.93
C ASN A 850 -14.56 4.00 -1.73
N GLU A 851 -15.18 4.33 -0.60
CA GLU A 851 -15.73 5.64 -0.30
C GLU A 851 -15.19 6.15 1.06
N VAL A 852 -14.79 7.42 1.13
CA VAL A 852 -14.65 8.17 2.39
C VAL A 852 -15.91 9.01 2.56
N ARG A 853 -16.66 8.74 3.62
CA ARG A 853 -17.94 9.41 3.88
C ARG A 853 -17.80 10.45 4.98
N TYR A 854 -18.48 11.57 4.81
CA TYR A 854 -18.40 12.72 5.71
C TYR A 854 -19.73 13.44 5.85
N ASN A 855 -19.85 14.24 6.91
CA ASN A 855 -20.99 15.12 7.15
C ASN A 855 -20.93 16.36 6.22
N PRO A 856 -21.88 16.55 5.29
CA PRO A 856 -21.90 17.71 4.39
C PRO A 856 -22.12 19.06 5.07
N ASP A 857 -22.63 19.08 6.31
CA ASP A 857 -22.91 20.33 7.03
C ASP A 857 -21.65 20.90 7.73
N SER A 858 -20.48 20.26 7.56
CA SER A 858 -19.22 20.64 8.20
C SER A 858 -18.10 20.76 7.17
N ASP A 859 -17.69 22.01 6.87
CA ASP A 859 -16.55 22.30 6.00
C ASP A 859 -15.24 21.68 6.53
N ALA A 860 -15.12 21.52 7.85
CA ALA A 860 -13.97 20.86 8.47
C ALA A 860 -13.95 19.36 8.16
N ASP A 861 -15.10 18.70 8.21
CA ASP A 861 -15.21 17.27 7.89
C ASP A 861 -15.04 17.04 6.38
N HIS A 862 -15.50 17.97 5.54
CA HIS A 862 -15.24 17.94 4.10
C HIS A 862 -13.74 17.97 3.79
N ARG A 863 -13.00 18.96 4.30
CA ARG A 863 -11.54 19.05 4.11
C ARG A 863 -10.79 17.85 4.69
N ALA A 864 -11.22 17.36 5.85
CA ALA A 864 -10.63 16.16 6.46
C ALA A 864 -10.90 14.90 5.62
N ALA A 865 -12.07 14.78 5.01
CA ALA A 865 -12.40 13.68 4.10
C ALA A 865 -11.56 13.72 2.81
N GLU A 866 -11.32 14.90 2.26
CA GLU A 866 -10.42 15.09 1.10
C GLU A 866 -9.00 14.62 1.44
N LEU A 867 -8.45 15.05 2.59
CA LEU A 867 -7.12 14.62 3.03
C LEU A 867 -7.06 13.12 3.33
N LEU A 868 -8.06 12.56 4.01
CA LEU A 868 -8.11 11.13 4.31
C LEU A 868 -8.18 10.29 3.02
N ALA A 869 -8.98 10.72 2.05
CA ALA A 869 -9.05 10.07 0.74
C ALA A 869 -7.70 10.14 -0.02
N ALA A 870 -7.01 11.28 0.06
CA ALA A 870 -5.68 11.45 -0.52
C ALA A 870 -4.63 10.57 0.20
N ASP A 871 -4.64 10.51 1.53
CA ASP A 871 -3.76 9.64 2.35
C ASP A 871 -3.99 8.15 2.03
N LEU A 872 -5.25 7.71 1.88
CA LEU A 872 -5.60 6.35 1.45
C LEU A 872 -5.09 6.05 0.04
N THR A 873 -5.29 6.99 -0.89
CA THR A 873 -4.81 6.85 -2.28
C THR A 873 -3.29 6.77 -2.32
N ALA A 874 -2.61 7.64 -1.56
CA ALA A 874 -1.16 7.62 -1.39
C ALA A 874 -0.69 6.31 -0.77
N ALA A 875 -1.49 5.66 0.09
CA ALA A 875 -1.23 4.32 0.66
C ALA A 875 -1.51 3.15 -0.31
N GLY A 876 -1.98 3.42 -1.53
CA GLY A 876 -2.30 2.43 -2.56
C GLY A 876 -3.78 2.01 -2.59
N GLN A 877 -4.66 2.69 -1.86
CA GLN A 877 -6.10 2.44 -1.85
C GLN A 877 -6.87 3.60 -2.49
N ALA A 878 -7.26 3.44 -3.76
CA ALA A 878 -8.08 4.44 -4.45
C ALA A 878 -9.49 4.49 -3.84
N VAL A 879 -9.91 5.70 -3.44
CA VAL A 879 -11.23 5.95 -2.84
C VAL A 879 -11.85 7.24 -3.36
N THR A 880 -13.17 7.35 -3.23
CA THR A 880 -13.93 8.56 -3.60
C THR A 880 -14.54 9.20 -2.36
N ILE A 881 -14.67 10.53 -2.32
CA ILE A 881 -15.36 11.20 -1.21
C ILE A 881 -16.88 11.21 -1.43
N LYS A 882 -17.66 11.09 -0.36
CA LYS A 882 -19.13 11.08 -0.43
C LYS A 882 -19.78 11.80 0.75
N ALA A 883 -20.59 12.80 0.43
CA ALA A 883 -21.43 13.48 1.41
C ALA A 883 -22.57 12.56 1.89
N VAL A 884 -22.67 12.37 3.21
CA VAL A 884 -23.73 11.58 3.84
C VAL A 884 -24.30 12.32 5.06
N PRO A 885 -25.49 12.93 4.97
CA PRO A 885 -26.08 13.76 6.04
C PRO A 885 -26.31 13.07 7.39
N VAL A 886 -26.32 11.73 7.42
CA VAL A 886 -26.54 10.94 8.65
C VAL A 886 -25.26 10.82 9.48
N ILE A 887 -24.09 11.11 8.90
CA ILE A 887 -22.82 11.08 9.62
C ILE A 887 -22.77 12.26 10.59
N GLY A 888 -22.45 11.98 11.86
CA GLY A 888 -22.30 13.01 12.88
C GLY A 888 -21.12 13.96 12.60
N ALA A 889 -21.18 15.18 13.14
CA ALA A 889 -20.05 16.10 13.06
C ALA A 889 -18.77 15.49 13.70
N ASN A 890 -17.60 15.84 13.16
CA ASN A 890 -16.29 15.29 13.58
C ASN A 890 -16.17 13.77 13.42
N THR A 891 -16.98 13.17 12.54
CA THR A 891 -16.94 11.73 12.24
C THR A 891 -16.71 11.52 10.75
N LEU A 892 -15.78 10.63 10.42
CA LEU A 892 -15.54 10.15 9.06
C LEU A 892 -15.67 8.62 9.03
N GLU A 893 -16.12 8.08 7.90
CA GLU A 893 -16.23 6.64 7.69
C GLU A 893 -15.47 6.22 6.44
N ILE A 894 -14.60 5.21 6.57
CA ILE A 894 -13.93 4.57 5.45
C ILE A 894 -14.72 3.31 5.09
N TRP A 895 -15.32 3.30 3.90
CA TRP A 895 -16.02 2.15 3.36
C TRP A 895 -15.18 1.52 2.25
N ILE A 896 -14.59 0.37 2.54
CA ILE A 896 -13.58 -0.25 1.69
C ILE A 896 -13.90 -1.71 1.37
N SER A 897 -13.58 -2.12 0.15
CA SER A 897 -13.63 -3.51 -0.26
C SER A 897 -12.53 -3.85 -1.25
N ILE A 898 -12.08 -5.10 -1.19
CA ILE A 898 -11.16 -5.72 -2.15
C ILE A 898 -11.94 -6.73 -2.99
#